data_AF-A0A1H8F3K8-F1
#
_entry.id   AF-A0A1H8F3K8-F1
#
_cell.length_a   1.000
_cell.length_b   1.000
_cell.length_c   1.000
_cell.angle_alpha   90.00
_cell.angle_beta   90.00
_cell.angle_gamma   90.00
#
_symmetry.space_group_name_H-M   'P 1'
#
loop_
_entity.id
_entity.type
_entity.pdbx_description
1 polymer ?
#
loop_
_entity_poly.entity_id
_entity_poly.type
_entity_poly.pdbx_seq_one_letter_code
_entity_poly.pdbx_strand_id
1 'polypeptide(L)'
;MNYAKMSPSKAKELTGSVTEALDSNDLGRHVKRIWVYQQRSLVVDFAYQRVHFGVDFSLLPEGGLAVDLVQRGKSQVFSVTESGEKKDRLASDASADEAIATVVARLRDLTARIDAHRADNTDSGPVPEAETEPVRRRKVGILTLPLSKNYGGNLQAYALMQAVQDLGCDPVLINRRYVIQNPARRVPQDDMAPITNRIDLETDCENRSFIESNILPITRSFRNSAQLRKHLADYDLDAVVAGSDQVWRPKYARGLLMDFFHGYLDGENRSIRRISYAASFGADSWEFSDEQTRKAAELISRFDAVSVREDSAVDLCREHLGADASHVLDPTLLLTPERYRQLFADRLSDAAGRRITSYVLDPNPEKLRLMDAISDRLSMPILSTGAASRDTSVEGWLAAFYQADFVFTDSFHGVAFSILFNRPFIAFANPQRGMARFTSILKMAGLEDRLVIDAEAADLEQLLQPIDWDGVNQRIETLRAHSRQFLLDALGLTADAGQAVRVSGRKKRSDSSGLPVKNNGAPVAVDDGFIKGARDLALYDSERFSAAYMNGDPVGQARARLMFHAHALEKGLSHSKFRPGFGKKPMGRVARDTRKWLESGKSIDDPFFKAAISAAHVYFDRHERLDFDVSHFWEMFSPRVQELITQADDQHGGALKSRLDREAVPVAGGDKFFMDVVYGRRSVREYTPEPINLDQVRQAVQIASQAPSVCNRQGPRVHYFRDPTQIEKLVNLQGGFGGYPKPPGLLLVTCDLTAFVFSMERNQGFIDGGLFMMALLLGLEQVGLGACPLNAAMGSQRETTIRRILKIPESEALISFIAIGNYDPSVLVARSLRYPVEDLLAVHEQGGN
;
A
#
# COMPACT_ATOMS: atom_id res chain seq x y z
N MET A 1 21.20 14.64 -34.63
CA MET A 1 22.34 13.90 -35.21
C MET A 1 21.82 12.61 -35.81
N ASN A 2 22.20 12.29 -37.05
CA ASN A 2 21.82 11.03 -37.71
C ASN A 2 22.83 9.95 -37.35
N TYR A 3 22.48 9.06 -36.42
CA TYR A 3 23.31 7.89 -36.06
C TYR A 3 23.17 6.77 -37.10
N ALA A 4 24.28 6.08 -37.38
CA ALA A 4 24.33 4.92 -38.26
C ALA A 4 23.68 3.69 -37.60
N LYS A 5 23.22 2.74 -38.43
CA LYS A 5 22.73 1.46 -37.92
C LYS A 5 23.91 0.58 -37.51
N MET A 6 23.87 0.05 -36.30
CA MET A 6 24.78 -0.93 -35.76
C MET A 6 24.38 -2.33 -36.23
N SER A 7 25.29 -3.04 -36.89
CA SER A 7 25.04 -4.42 -37.29
C SER A 7 24.89 -5.33 -36.05
N PRO A 8 24.15 -6.45 -36.14
CA PRO A 8 24.03 -7.40 -35.04
C PRO A 8 25.38 -7.93 -34.53
N SER A 9 26.36 -8.11 -35.43
CA SER A 9 27.72 -8.53 -35.06
C SER A 9 28.44 -7.45 -34.25
N LYS A 10 28.41 -6.20 -34.71
CA LYS A 10 29.07 -5.08 -34.01
C LYS A 10 28.41 -4.78 -32.66
N ALA A 11 27.08 -4.90 -32.58
CA ALA A 11 26.36 -4.76 -31.33
C ALA A 11 26.72 -5.85 -30.31
N LYS A 12 26.87 -7.10 -30.77
CA LYS A 12 27.28 -8.22 -29.92
C LYS A 12 28.72 -8.05 -29.41
N GLU A 13 29.63 -7.64 -30.29
CA GLU A 13 31.03 -7.34 -29.95
C GLU A 13 31.11 -6.22 -28.89
N LEU A 14 30.46 -5.08 -29.16
CA LEU A 14 30.45 -3.95 -28.22
C LEU A 14 29.78 -4.29 -26.88
N THR A 15 28.69 -5.08 -26.90
CA THR A 15 28.04 -5.56 -25.66
C THR A 15 28.99 -6.41 -24.83
N GLY A 16 29.75 -7.31 -25.47
CA GLY A 16 30.75 -8.14 -24.80
C GLY A 16 31.83 -7.30 -24.14
N SER A 17 32.48 -6.42 -24.91
CA SER A 17 33.57 -5.56 -24.41
C SER A 17 33.12 -4.61 -23.30
N VAL A 18 31.91 -4.03 -23.40
CA VAL A 18 31.34 -3.17 -22.35
C VAL A 18 31.07 -3.98 -21.07
N THR A 19 30.51 -5.18 -21.20
CA THR A 19 30.19 -6.03 -20.03
C THR A 19 31.46 -6.45 -19.30
N GLU A 20 32.45 -6.95 -20.03
CA GLU A 20 33.75 -7.37 -19.48
C GLU A 20 34.47 -6.22 -18.76
N ALA A 21 34.46 -5.02 -19.35
CA ALA A 21 35.07 -3.84 -18.74
C ALA A 21 34.32 -3.39 -17.48
N LEU A 22 32.99 -3.46 -17.43
CA LEU A 22 32.22 -3.11 -16.24
C LEU A 22 32.44 -4.12 -15.11
N ASP A 23 32.48 -5.41 -15.41
CA ASP A 23 32.73 -6.47 -14.43
C ASP A 23 34.14 -6.37 -13.85
N SER A 24 35.15 -6.17 -14.70
CA SER A 24 36.56 -6.03 -14.28
C SER A 24 36.82 -4.80 -13.40
N ASN A 25 35.86 -3.87 -13.33
CA ASN A 25 35.95 -2.66 -12.52
C ASN A 25 34.91 -2.61 -11.38
N ASP A 26 34.25 -3.73 -11.05
CA ASP A 26 33.20 -3.88 -10.01
C ASP A 26 31.96 -3.00 -10.23
N LEU A 27 31.68 -2.63 -11.48
CA LEU A 27 30.53 -1.83 -11.88
C LEU A 27 29.38 -2.68 -12.45
N GLY A 28 29.68 -3.91 -12.89
CA GLY A 28 28.70 -4.80 -13.52
C GLY A 28 27.51 -5.18 -12.64
N ARG A 29 27.72 -5.36 -11.34
CA ARG A 29 26.65 -5.63 -10.35
C ARG A 29 25.59 -4.52 -10.26
N HIS A 30 25.91 -3.33 -10.75
CA HIS A 30 25.01 -2.17 -10.73
C HIS A 30 24.25 -1.99 -12.04
N VAL A 31 24.50 -2.83 -13.05
CA VAL A 31 23.80 -2.82 -14.34
C VAL A 31 22.42 -3.44 -14.18
N LYS A 32 21.37 -2.69 -14.52
CA LYS A 32 19.99 -3.17 -14.57
C LYS A 32 19.66 -3.88 -15.87
N ARG A 33 20.14 -3.32 -16.98
CA ARG A 33 19.77 -3.77 -18.32
C ARG A 33 20.77 -3.29 -19.36
N ILE A 34 21.09 -4.15 -20.32
CA ILE A 34 21.82 -3.80 -21.55
C ILE A 34 20.94 -4.17 -22.74
N TRP A 35 20.75 -3.25 -23.69
CA TRP A 35 20.01 -3.54 -24.92
C TRP A 35 20.40 -2.60 -26.05
N VAL A 36 20.10 -3.00 -27.29
CA VAL A 36 20.29 -2.14 -28.47
C VAL A 36 18.98 -1.42 -28.78
N TYR A 37 18.98 -0.10 -28.69
CA TYR A 37 17.85 0.75 -29.04
C TYR A 37 17.87 1.13 -30.53
N GLN A 38 16.77 0.86 -31.24
CA GLN A 38 16.55 1.19 -32.66
C GLN A 38 17.66 0.75 -33.64
N GLN A 39 18.44 -0.29 -33.29
CA GLN A 39 19.63 -0.70 -34.03
C GLN A 39 20.68 0.42 -34.19
N ARG A 40 20.71 1.42 -33.30
CA ARG A 40 21.61 2.59 -33.44
C ARG A 40 22.45 2.85 -32.20
N SER A 41 21.91 2.52 -31.03
CA SER A 41 22.58 2.79 -29.76
C SER A 41 22.57 1.56 -28.86
N LEU A 42 23.71 1.18 -28.31
CA LEU A 42 23.78 0.24 -27.20
C LEU A 42 23.53 1.04 -25.91
N VAL A 43 22.51 0.66 -25.15
CA VAL A 43 22.11 1.33 -23.91
C VAL A 43 22.43 0.43 -22.73
N VAL A 44 23.08 1.00 -21.72
CA VAL A 44 23.40 0.35 -20.45
C VAL A 44 22.76 1.16 -19.34
N ASP A 45 21.75 0.62 -18.67
CA ASP A 45 21.09 1.26 -17.52
C ASP A 45 21.68 0.76 -16.21
N PHE A 46 21.85 1.69 -15.26
CA PHE A 46 22.45 1.47 -13.95
C PHE A 46 21.51 1.84 -12.80
N ALA A 47 21.78 1.23 -11.64
CA ALA A 47 21.22 1.63 -10.36
C ALA A 47 22.28 1.57 -9.25
N TYR A 48 22.57 2.71 -8.65
CA TYR A 48 23.54 2.84 -7.57
C TYR A 48 22.99 3.71 -6.45
N GLN A 49 22.97 3.20 -5.21
CA GLN A 49 22.59 3.97 -4.00
C GLN A 49 21.26 4.78 -4.15
N ARG A 50 20.25 4.22 -4.84
CA ARG A 50 18.94 4.82 -5.20
C ARG A 50 18.95 5.88 -6.31
N VAL A 51 20.08 6.07 -7.01
CA VAL A 51 20.20 6.91 -8.20
C VAL A 51 20.12 6.04 -9.46
N HIS A 52 19.29 6.44 -10.42
CA HIS A 52 19.10 5.75 -11.70
C HIS A 52 19.63 6.57 -12.87
N PHE A 53 20.48 5.97 -13.69
CA PHE A 53 21.04 6.63 -14.87
C PHE A 53 21.43 5.59 -15.91
N GLY A 54 21.68 6.02 -17.14
CA GLY A 54 22.08 5.15 -18.23
C GLY A 54 23.22 5.73 -19.05
N VAL A 55 23.86 4.89 -19.84
CA VAL A 55 24.88 5.29 -20.80
C VAL A 55 24.47 4.78 -22.18
N ASP A 56 24.42 5.68 -23.15
CA ASP A 56 24.10 5.37 -24.54
C ASP A 56 25.37 5.42 -25.40
N PHE A 57 25.75 4.31 -26.04
CA PHE A 57 26.80 4.23 -27.05
C PHE A 57 26.17 4.26 -28.44
N SER A 58 26.27 5.38 -29.16
CA SER A 58 25.63 5.57 -30.46
C SER A 58 26.65 5.56 -31.60
N LEU A 59 26.39 4.81 -32.67
CA LEU A 59 27.31 4.71 -33.81
C LEU A 59 27.20 5.92 -34.75
N LEU A 60 28.32 6.57 -35.05
CA LEU A 60 28.39 7.68 -36.01
C LEU A 60 28.53 7.17 -37.45
N PRO A 61 28.10 7.95 -38.47
CA PRO A 61 28.27 7.61 -39.89
C PRO A 61 29.71 7.32 -40.29
N GLU A 62 30.67 8.00 -39.65
CA GLU A 62 32.11 7.89 -39.89
C GLU A 62 32.75 6.66 -39.20
N GLY A 63 31.99 5.91 -38.39
CA GLY A 63 32.41 4.65 -37.77
C GLY A 63 32.81 4.74 -36.30
N GLY A 64 33.03 5.93 -35.75
CA GLY A 64 33.27 6.15 -34.31
C GLY A 64 32.00 6.07 -33.46
N LEU A 65 32.18 6.03 -32.14
CA LEU A 65 31.10 6.03 -31.14
C LEU A 65 30.95 7.41 -30.51
N ALA A 66 29.70 7.82 -30.36
CA ALA A 66 29.34 8.93 -29.50
C ALA A 66 28.69 8.36 -28.23
N VAL A 67 29.25 8.73 -27.07
CA VAL A 67 28.84 8.22 -25.76
C VAL A 67 28.14 9.31 -24.98
N ASP A 68 27.01 8.98 -24.38
CA ASP A 68 26.27 9.91 -23.56
C ASP A 68 25.85 9.31 -22.21
N LEU A 69 25.96 10.11 -21.15
CA LEU A 69 25.37 9.83 -19.85
C LEU A 69 23.95 10.40 -19.79
N VAL A 70 22.98 9.59 -19.37
CA VAL A 70 21.56 9.94 -19.39
C VAL A 70 20.95 9.81 -18.01
N GLN A 71 20.33 10.87 -17.51
CA GLN A 71 19.59 10.82 -16.27
C GLN A 71 18.26 10.07 -16.47
N ARG A 72 17.97 9.09 -15.60
CA ARG A 72 16.73 8.29 -15.65
C ARG A 72 15.81 8.65 -14.47
N GLY A 73 14.71 9.36 -14.75
CA GLY A 73 13.72 9.80 -13.75
C GLY A 73 13.63 11.32 -13.61
N LYS A 74 12.48 11.86 -13.18
CA LYS A 74 12.22 13.33 -13.10
C LYS A 74 12.48 13.95 -11.72
N SER A 75 12.70 13.15 -10.69
CA SER A 75 13.02 13.62 -9.34
C SER A 75 14.15 12.74 -8.80
N GLN A 76 15.35 13.29 -8.71
CA GLN A 76 16.46 12.66 -8.03
C GLN A 76 17.03 13.68 -7.04
N VAL A 77 17.39 13.20 -5.85
CA VAL A 77 18.07 13.97 -4.80
C VAL A 77 19.48 14.39 -5.24
N PHE A 78 20.00 13.79 -6.32
CA PHE A 78 21.35 13.96 -6.84
C PHE A 78 21.34 14.15 -8.36
N SER A 79 22.05 15.16 -8.87
CA SER A 79 22.20 15.38 -10.33
C SER A 79 23.29 14.49 -10.90
N VAL A 80 22.92 13.66 -11.87
CA VAL A 80 23.86 12.76 -12.55
C VAL A 80 24.61 13.47 -13.68
N THR A 81 23.98 14.46 -14.30
CA THR A 81 24.59 15.30 -15.32
C THR A 81 25.20 16.55 -14.69
N GLU A 82 26.32 16.99 -15.25
CA GLU A 82 27.01 18.24 -14.88
C GLU A 82 26.34 19.46 -15.49
N SER A 83 25.74 19.31 -16.68
CA SER A 83 25.01 20.40 -17.34
C SER A 83 23.67 20.73 -16.67
N GLY A 84 23.17 19.83 -15.81
CA GLY A 84 21.79 19.89 -15.30
C GLY A 84 20.72 19.55 -16.35
N GLU A 85 21.13 19.20 -17.57
CA GLU A 85 20.25 18.71 -18.62
C GLU A 85 19.99 17.21 -18.47
N LYS A 86 19.04 16.67 -19.23
CA LYS A 86 18.69 15.24 -19.17
C LYS A 86 19.82 14.31 -19.63
N LYS A 87 20.83 14.83 -20.35
CA LYS A 87 21.83 14.05 -21.06
C LYS A 87 23.14 14.83 -21.24
N ASP A 88 24.28 14.24 -20.89
CA ASP A 88 25.63 14.79 -21.11
C ASP A 88 26.41 13.96 -22.13
N ARG A 89 27.08 14.61 -23.08
CA ARG A 89 28.00 13.96 -24.01
C ARG A 89 29.33 13.69 -23.30
N LEU A 90 29.72 12.41 -23.20
CA LEU A 90 30.99 11.99 -22.59
C LEU A 90 32.12 11.89 -23.61
N ALA A 91 31.82 11.41 -24.82
CA ALA A 91 32.78 11.29 -25.91
C ALA A 91 32.09 11.42 -27.27
N SER A 92 32.80 11.97 -28.25
CA SER A 92 32.36 12.08 -29.64
C SER A 92 33.44 11.51 -30.55
N ASP A 93 33.05 10.65 -31.49
CA ASP A 93 33.96 10.02 -32.46
C ASP A 93 35.11 9.21 -31.82
N ALA A 94 34.78 8.49 -30.74
CA ALA A 94 35.74 7.64 -30.03
C ALA A 94 35.77 6.22 -30.60
N SER A 95 36.93 5.56 -30.53
CA SER A 95 37.01 4.11 -30.72
C SER A 95 36.24 3.36 -29.60
N ALA A 96 35.97 2.07 -29.79
CA ALA A 96 35.25 1.27 -28.79
C ALA A 96 35.98 1.24 -27.45
N ASP A 97 37.31 1.08 -27.47
CA ASP A 97 38.13 1.01 -26.26
C ASP A 97 38.19 2.35 -25.53
N GLU A 98 38.35 3.46 -26.26
CA GLU A 98 38.33 4.82 -25.69
C GLU A 98 36.95 5.16 -25.10
N ALA A 99 35.88 4.79 -25.80
CA ALA A 99 34.51 4.97 -25.33
C ALA A 99 34.26 4.20 -24.03
N ILE A 100 34.68 2.94 -23.97
CA ILE A 100 34.53 2.08 -22.79
C ILE A 100 35.36 2.63 -21.61
N ALA A 101 36.62 3.00 -21.85
CA ALA A 101 37.49 3.58 -20.82
C ALA A 101 36.91 4.88 -20.24
N THR A 102 36.37 5.74 -21.11
CA THR A 102 35.71 6.99 -20.71
C THR A 102 34.49 6.71 -19.82
N VAL A 103 33.69 5.70 -20.16
CA VAL A 103 32.52 5.32 -19.37
C VAL A 103 32.93 4.77 -18.01
N VAL A 104 33.89 3.86 -17.94
CA VAL A 104 34.37 3.30 -16.67
C VAL A 104 34.90 4.41 -15.75
N ALA A 105 35.71 5.32 -16.28
CA ALA A 105 36.24 6.45 -15.52
C ALA A 105 35.10 7.34 -14.99
N ARG A 106 34.12 7.66 -15.84
CA ARG A 106 32.99 8.51 -15.46
C ARG A 106 32.08 7.85 -14.43
N LEU A 107 31.83 6.55 -14.54
CA LEU A 107 31.01 5.81 -13.59
C LEU A 107 31.67 5.72 -12.20
N ARG A 108 32.99 5.59 -12.14
CA ARG A 108 33.74 5.64 -10.87
C ARG A 108 33.66 7.01 -10.20
N ASP A 109 33.85 8.07 -10.96
CA ASP A 109 33.68 9.44 -10.45
C ASP A 109 32.24 9.66 -9.94
N LEU A 110 31.25 9.25 -10.74
CA LEU A 110 29.85 9.43 -10.41
C LEU A 110 29.44 8.66 -9.15
N THR A 111 29.87 7.41 -9.00
CA THR A 111 29.59 6.58 -7.82
C THR A 111 30.23 7.19 -6.56
N ALA A 112 31.49 7.65 -6.64
CA ALA A 112 32.15 8.35 -5.54
C ALA A 112 31.43 9.65 -5.14
N ARG A 113 30.95 10.44 -6.11
CA ARG A 113 30.17 11.66 -5.84
C ARG A 113 28.81 11.36 -5.20
N ILE A 114 28.16 10.27 -5.60
CA ILE A 114 26.91 9.82 -4.98
C ILE A 114 27.17 9.43 -3.51
N ASP A 115 28.28 8.74 -3.24
CA ASP A 115 28.66 8.36 -1.88
C ASP A 115 28.99 9.59 -1.02
N ALA A 116 29.75 10.55 -1.54
CA ALA A 116 30.07 11.81 -0.87
C ALA A 116 28.82 12.66 -0.59
N HIS A 117 27.90 12.78 -1.55
CA HIS A 117 26.65 13.53 -1.36
C HIS A 117 25.74 12.92 -0.30
N ARG A 118 25.84 11.61 -0.06
CA ARG A 118 25.14 10.95 1.05
C ARG A 118 25.82 11.22 2.39
N ALA A 119 27.16 11.31 2.42
CA ALA A 119 27.91 11.65 3.62
C ALA A 119 27.69 13.12 4.06
N ASP A 120 27.58 14.07 3.12
CA ASP A 120 27.36 15.50 3.42
C ASP A 120 25.92 15.81 3.87
N ASN A 121 24.94 14.97 3.50
CA ASN A 121 23.55 15.10 3.95
C ASN A 121 23.26 14.37 5.27
N THR A 122 24.29 13.80 5.92
CA THR A 122 24.22 13.24 7.27
C THR A 122 24.90 14.17 8.26
N ASP A 123 24.24 15.27 8.65
CA ASP A 123 24.59 16.01 9.87
C ASP A 123 23.95 15.31 11.08
N SER A 124 24.50 14.14 11.38
CA SER A 124 24.53 13.56 12.72
C SER A 124 25.93 12.98 12.83
N GLY A 125 26.77 13.59 13.67
CA GLY A 125 28.16 13.21 13.88
C GLY A 125 28.35 11.72 14.17
N PRO A 126 29.61 11.23 14.22
CA PRO A 126 29.91 9.80 14.28
C PRO A 126 29.21 9.19 15.49
N VAL A 127 28.11 8.48 15.21
CA VAL A 127 27.54 7.51 16.13
C VAL A 127 28.62 6.45 16.30
N PRO A 128 28.99 6.06 17.52
CA PRO A 128 29.98 5.00 17.71
C PRO A 128 29.51 3.79 16.92
N GLU A 129 30.38 3.24 16.07
CA GLU A 129 30.18 1.93 15.47
C GLU A 129 30.05 0.92 16.62
N ALA A 130 28.81 0.72 17.08
CA ALA A 130 28.42 -0.58 17.56
C ALA A 130 28.43 -1.46 16.31
N GLU A 131 29.40 -2.35 16.22
CA GLU A 131 29.48 -3.44 15.27
C GLU A 131 28.16 -4.24 15.31
N THR A 132 27.16 -3.80 14.59
CA THR A 132 26.06 -4.67 14.16
C THR A 132 26.40 -5.08 12.76
N GLU A 133 27.09 -6.21 12.68
CA GLU A 133 27.21 -7.07 11.50
C GLU A 133 25.94 -6.94 10.62
N PRO A 134 26.08 -6.70 9.31
CA PRO A 134 24.92 -6.63 8.42
C PRO A 134 24.11 -7.91 8.56
N VAL A 135 22.87 -7.81 9.07
CA VAL A 135 22.00 -8.97 9.27
C VAL A 135 21.74 -9.61 7.91
N ARG A 136 22.43 -10.72 7.65
CA ARG A 136 22.26 -11.53 6.46
C ARG A 136 20.79 -11.97 6.38
N ARG A 137 20.09 -11.58 5.33
CA ARG A 137 18.74 -12.10 5.03
C ARG A 137 18.80 -13.60 4.83
N ARG A 138 17.83 -14.33 5.41
CA ARG A 138 17.74 -15.78 5.23
C ARG A 138 17.47 -16.09 3.76
N LYS A 139 18.32 -16.94 3.16
CA LYS A 139 18.12 -17.46 1.81
C LYS A 139 17.22 -18.70 1.86
N VAL A 140 16.11 -18.68 1.15
CA VAL A 140 15.07 -19.72 1.24
C VAL A 140 14.85 -20.37 -0.12
N GLY A 141 15.14 -21.67 -0.22
CA GLY A 141 14.86 -22.44 -1.42
C GLY A 141 13.41 -22.88 -1.48
N ILE A 142 12.67 -22.50 -2.52
CA ILE A 142 11.29 -22.95 -2.73
C ILE A 142 11.27 -24.09 -3.75
N LEU A 143 10.70 -25.22 -3.36
CA LEU A 143 10.58 -26.43 -4.16
C LEU A 143 9.12 -26.81 -4.37
N THR A 144 8.67 -26.83 -5.63
CA THR A 144 7.32 -27.25 -6.01
C THR A 144 7.37 -28.13 -7.26
N LEU A 145 6.21 -28.61 -7.74
CA LEU A 145 6.11 -29.33 -9.00
C LEU A 145 6.73 -28.51 -10.15
N PRO A 146 7.40 -29.16 -11.13
CA PRO A 146 8.07 -28.44 -12.21
C PRO A 146 7.10 -27.50 -12.95
N LEU A 147 7.42 -26.21 -12.96
CA LEU A 147 6.58 -25.19 -13.61
C LEU A 147 6.43 -25.47 -15.11
N SER A 148 5.27 -25.11 -15.66
CA SER A 148 4.84 -25.50 -17.02
C SER A 148 3.69 -24.61 -17.53
N LYS A 149 2.83 -25.14 -18.40
CA LYS A 149 1.59 -24.48 -18.84
C LYS A 149 0.47 -24.43 -17.78
N ASN A 150 0.68 -25.00 -16.60
CA ASN A 150 -0.32 -25.00 -15.53
C ASN A 150 -0.36 -23.64 -14.83
N TYR A 151 -1.44 -22.87 -15.03
CA TYR A 151 -1.64 -21.56 -14.40
C TYR A 151 -1.55 -21.61 -12.88
N GLY A 152 -2.27 -22.54 -12.25
CA GLY A 152 -2.28 -22.69 -10.80
C GLY A 152 -0.91 -23.01 -10.21
N GLY A 153 -0.20 -23.97 -10.81
CA GLY A 153 1.15 -24.35 -10.38
C GLY A 153 2.16 -23.19 -10.45
N ASN A 154 2.05 -22.35 -11.48
CA ASN A 154 2.87 -21.14 -11.63
C ASN A 154 2.48 -20.05 -10.63
N LEU A 155 1.18 -19.80 -10.45
CA LEU A 155 0.67 -18.75 -9.57
C LEU A 155 0.91 -19.06 -8.09
N GLN A 156 0.80 -20.32 -7.66
CA GLN A 156 1.13 -20.70 -6.29
C GLN A 156 2.64 -20.55 -6.01
N ALA A 157 3.50 -20.84 -7.01
CA ALA A 157 4.94 -20.67 -6.88
C ALA A 157 5.32 -19.19 -6.80
N TYR A 158 4.74 -18.37 -7.68
CA TYR A 158 4.83 -16.92 -7.60
C TYR A 158 4.39 -16.43 -6.21
N ALA A 159 3.22 -16.86 -5.74
CA ALA A 159 2.67 -16.38 -4.50
C ALA A 159 3.51 -16.76 -3.28
N LEU A 160 4.05 -17.98 -3.23
CA LEU A 160 4.93 -18.40 -2.15
C LEU A 160 6.28 -17.67 -2.18
N MET A 161 6.86 -17.45 -3.36
CA MET A 161 8.07 -16.63 -3.51
C MET A 161 7.83 -15.22 -2.98
N GLN A 162 6.72 -14.58 -3.38
CA GLN A 162 6.37 -13.24 -2.90
C GLN A 162 6.08 -13.22 -1.40
N ALA A 163 5.34 -14.18 -0.87
CA ALA A 163 5.04 -14.26 0.55
C ALA A 163 6.33 -14.39 1.39
N VAL A 164 7.27 -15.27 0.99
CA VAL A 164 8.56 -15.41 1.67
C VAL A 164 9.42 -14.14 1.54
N GLN A 165 9.38 -13.48 0.39
CA GLN A 165 10.05 -12.19 0.21
C GLN A 165 9.47 -11.08 1.10
N ASP A 166 8.15 -11.05 1.25
CA ASP A 166 7.43 -10.09 2.09
C ASP A 166 7.71 -10.33 3.59
N LEU A 167 8.17 -11.52 3.98
CA LEU A 167 8.67 -11.85 5.33
C LEU A 167 10.16 -11.45 5.54
N GLY A 168 10.77 -10.75 4.58
CA GLY A 168 12.16 -10.27 4.70
C GLY A 168 13.24 -11.30 4.35
N CYS A 169 12.87 -12.45 3.79
CA CYS A 169 13.81 -13.45 3.28
C CYS A 169 14.19 -13.18 1.81
N ASP A 170 15.26 -13.84 1.36
CA ASP A 170 15.69 -13.88 -0.03
C ASP A 170 15.30 -15.25 -0.63
N PRO A 171 14.12 -15.38 -1.25
CA PRO A 171 13.67 -16.64 -1.83
C PRO A 171 14.38 -16.94 -3.16
N VAL A 172 14.56 -18.22 -3.46
CA VAL A 172 15.02 -18.72 -4.76
C VAL A 172 14.23 -19.95 -5.15
N LEU A 173 13.72 -19.98 -6.39
CA LEU A 173 13.01 -21.14 -6.90
C LEU A 173 14.02 -22.25 -7.27
N ILE A 174 13.91 -23.41 -6.62
CA ILE A 174 14.70 -24.60 -6.96
C ILE A 174 14.12 -25.22 -8.25
N ASN A 175 14.85 -25.10 -9.35
CA ASN A 175 14.46 -25.59 -10.67
C ASN A 175 14.68 -27.10 -10.80
N ARG A 176 13.96 -27.88 -10.00
CA ARG A 176 13.94 -29.34 -10.08
C ARG A 176 13.04 -29.78 -11.24
N ARG A 177 13.56 -30.61 -12.15
CA ARG A 177 12.85 -31.07 -13.36
C ARG A 177 12.74 -32.59 -13.40
N TYR A 178 11.75 -33.12 -14.12
CA TYR A 178 11.73 -34.54 -14.46
C TYR A 178 12.93 -34.91 -15.34
N VAL A 179 13.30 -36.19 -15.30
CA VAL A 179 14.35 -36.74 -16.17
C VAL A 179 13.84 -36.68 -17.61
N ILE A 180 14.55 -35.96 -18.50
CA ILE A 180 14.20 -35.89 -19.92
C ILE A 180 14.53 -37.23 -20.57
N GLN A 181 13.60 -37.77 -21.36
CA GLN A 181 13.83 -38.98 -22.13
C GLN A 181 14.79 -38.77 -23.32
N ASN A 182 15.02 -37.53 -23.77
CA ASN A 182 15.83 -37.22 -24.95
C ASN A 182 17.25 -36.69 -24.58
N PRO A 183 18.34 -37.46 -24.79
CA PRO A 183 19.69 -37.14 -24.32
C PRO A 183 20.39 -36.00 -25.08
N ALA A 184 19.88 -35.58 -26.25
CA ALA A 184 20.57 -34.68 -27.18
C ALA A 184 20.66 -33.19 -26.75
N ARG A 185 20.08 -32.83 -25.60
CA ARG A 185 20.10 -31.45 -25.03
C ARG A 185 20.96 -31.32 -23.76
N ARG A 186 21.90 -32.24 -23.53
CA ARG A 186 22.78 -32.20 -22.34
C ARG A 186 23.81 -31.07 -22.46
N VAL A 187 23.54 -29.94 -21.81
CA VAL A 187 24.60 -28.99 -21.43
C VAL A 187 25.21 -29.50 -20.11
N PRO A 188 26.55 -29.57 -19.97
CA PRO A 188 27.19 -29.90 -18.69
C PRO A 188 26.77 -28.90 -17.61
N GLN A 189 26.21 -29.41 -16.52
CA GLN A 189 25.59 -28.58 -15.48
C GLN A 189 26.61 -27.82 -14.62
N ASP A 190 27.86 -28.31 -14.59
CA ASP A 190 28.97 -27.70 -13.88
C ASP A 190 29.40 -26.36 -14.52
N ASP A 191 29.08 -26.13 -15.82
CA ASP A 191 29.43 -24.90 -16.56
C ASP A 191 28.34 -23.82 -16.50
N MET A 192 27.20 -24.12 -15.86
CA MET A 192 26.06 -23.20 -15.77
C MET A 192 26.14 -22.33 -14.51
N ALA A 193 25.92 -21.03 -14.65
CA ALA A 193 25.84 -20.11 -13.52
C ALA A 193 24.82 -20.59 -12.47
N PRO A 194 25.10 -20.45 -11.15
CA PRO A 194 24.21 -20.94 -10.09
C PRO A 194 22.79 -20.37 -10.20
N ILE A 195 22.66 -19.07 -10.48
CA ILE A 195 21.38 -18.39 -10.66
C ILE A 195 21.18 -18.09 -12.15
N THR A 196 19.95 -18.28 -12.61
CA THR A 196 19.54 -17.97 -13.98
C THR A 196 18.18 -17.29 -14.01
N ASN A 197 17.89 -16.60 -15.10
CA ASN A 197 16.56 -16.08 -15.42
C ASN A 197 15.80 -16.97 -16.40
N ARG A 198 16.37 -18.11 -16.82
CA ARG A 198 15.75 -19.02 -17.80
C ARG A 198 15.24 -20.27 -17.11
N ILE A 199 13.98 -20.60 -17.35
CA ILE A 199 13.44 -21.87 -16.90
C ILE A 199 13.65 -22.95 -17.96
N ASP A 200 14.15 -24.11 -17.53
CA ASP A 200 14.45 -25.24 -18.40
C ASP A 200 13.19 -26.08 -18.66
N LEU A 201 12.25 -25.49 -19.41
CA LEU A 201 11.00 -26.15 -19.80
C LEU A 201 11.24 -27.17 -20.91
N GLU A 202 10.63 -28.35 -20.77
CA GLU A 202 10.69 -29.43 -21.76
C GLU A 202 10.02 -29.04 -23.09
N THR A 203 8.92 -28.29 -22.99
CA THR A 203 8.20 -27.71 -24.12
C THR A 203 8.09 -26.22 -23.90
N ASP A 204 8.38 -25.44 -24.93
CA ASP A 204 8.13 -24.01 -24.87
C ASP A 204 6.62 -23.77 -24.71
N CYS A 205 6.24 -22.86 -23.82
CA CYS A 205 4.84 -22.61 -23.51
C CYS A 205 4.63 -21.12 -23.22
N GLU A 206 3.41 -20.65 -23.43
CA GLU A 206 3.05 -19.23 -23.32
C GLU A 206 3.33 -18.67 -21.92
N ASN A 207 3.23 -19.52 -20.89
CA ASN A 207 3.53 -19.16 -19.51
C ASN A 207 5.02 -18.98 -19.22
N ARG A 208 5.94 -19.31 -20.15
CA ARG A 208 7.39 -19.13 -19.95
C ARG A 208 7.71 -17.68 -19.60
N SER A 209 7.15 -16.72 -20.35
CA SER A 209 7.41 -15.30 -20.15
C SER A 209 7.03 -14.86 -18.74
N PHE A 210 5.88 -15.33 -18.25
CA PHE A 210 5.44 -15.05 -16.88
C PHE A 210 6.43 -15.61 -15.85
N ILE A 211 6.85 -16.87 -16.01
CA ILE A 211 7.78 -17.53 -15.07
C ILE A 211 9.13 -16.82 -15.05
N GLU A 212 9.73 -16.58 -16.22
CA GLU A 212 11.06 -15.99 -16.36
C GLU A 212 11.10 -14.50 -15.97
N SER A 213 9.94 -13.83 -15.92
CA SER A 213 9.85 -12.41 -15.52
C SER A 213 9.43 -12.21 -14.07
N ASN A 214 8.57 -13.08 -13.52
CA ASN A 214 7.92 -12.86 -12.23
C ASN A 214 8.32 -13.86 -11.13
N ILE A 215 8.94 -14.99 -11.48
CA ILE A 215 9.33 -16.03 -10.53
C ILE A 215 10.86 -16.14 -10.53
N LEU A 216 11.53 -15.07 -10.06
CA LEU A 216 12.98 -14.95 -9.97
C LEU A 216 13.40 -14.66 -8.52
N PRO A 217 14.65 -15.01 -8.13
CA PRO A 217 15.66 -15.75 -8.88
C PRO A 217 15.34 -17.26 -8.99
N ILE A 218 15.90 -17.93 -10.01
CA ILE A 218 15.75 -19.37 -10.25
C ILE A 218 17.14 -20.02 -10.22
N THR A 219 17.24 -21.21 -9.60
CA THR A 219 18.49 -22.00 -9.66
C THR A 219 18.75 -22.55 -11.06
N ARG A 220 19.98 -23.00 -11.30
CA ARG A 220 20.25 -23.92 -12.41
C ARG A 220 19.32 -25.15 -12.35
N SER A 221 19.06 -25.75 -13.50
CA SER A 221 18.15 -26.90 -13.65
C SER A 221 18.73 -28.17 -13.05
N PHE A 222 17.99 -28.87 -12.19
CA PHE A 222 18.39 -30.15 -11.58
C PHE A 222 17.56 -31.32 -12.10
N ARG A 223 18.20 -32.33 -12.70
CA ARG A 223 17.53 -33.47 -13.36
C ARG A 223 17.44 -34.72 -12.50
N ASN A 224 18.25 -34.82 -11.45
CA ASN A 224 18.14 -35.89 -10.45
C ASN A 224 18.54 -35.39 -9.04
N SER A 225 18.20 -36.18 -8.01
CA SER A 225 18.49 -35.86 -6.61
C SER A 225 19.98 -35.78 -6.30
N ALA A 226 20.83 -36.54 -7.00
CA ALA A 226 22.29 -36.51 -6.80
C ALA A 226 22.90 -35.18 -7.26
N GLN A 227 22.44 -34.64 -8.39
CA GLN A 227 22.82 -33.31 -8.87
C GLN A 227 22.36 -32.22 -7.91
N LEU A 228 21.10 -32.26 -7.49
CA LEU A 228 20.57 -31.29 -6.53
C LEU A 228 21.39 -31.31 -5.23
N ARG A 229 21.69 -32.50 -4.69
CA ARG A 229 22.54 -32.66 -3.51
C ARG A 229 23.93 -32.07 -3.71
N LYS A 230 24.60 -32.40 -4.83
CA LYS A 230 25.98 -31.95 -5.13
C LYS A 230 26.11 -30.43 -5.14
N HIS A 231 25.13 -29.72 -5.68
CA HIS A 231 25.21 -28.29 -5.98
C HIS A 231 24.38 -27.40 -5.05
N LEU A 232 23.68 -27.97 -4.07
CA LEU A 232 22.85 -27.15 -3.16
C LEU A 232 23.69 -26.15 -2.35
N ALA A 233 24.93 -26.53 -2.04
CA ALA A 233 25.88 -25.67 -1.32
C ALA A 233 26.18 -24.36 -2.08
N ASP A 234 26.02 -24.34 -3.41
CA ASP A 234 26.28 -23.17 -4.26
C ASP A 234 25.31 -21.99 -4.01
N TYR A 235 24.29 -22.19 -3.15
CA TYR A 235 23.22 -21.23 -2.88
C TYR A 235 23.19 -20.70 -1.44
N ASP A 236 23.98 -21.27 -0.53
CA ASP A 236 23.98 -20.95 0.92
C ASP A 236 22.59 -20.91 1.54
N LEU A 237 21.73 -21.89 1.28
CA LEU A 237 20.35 -21.86 1.77
C LEU A 237 20.27 -22.01 3.29
N ASP A 238 19.48 -21.18 3.94
CA ASP A 238 19.15 -21.25 5.36
C ASP A 238 17.91 -22.12 5.62
N ALA A 239 17.04 -22.22 4.61
CA ALA A 239 15.84 -23.06 4.65
C ALA A 239 15.46 -23.58 3.26
N VAL A 240 14.73 -24.69 3.23
CA VAL A 240 14.01 -25.18 2.06
C VAL A 240 12.55 -25.40 2.41
N VAL A 241 11.66 -24.88 1.56
CA VAL A 241 10.21 -25.02 1.68
C VAL A 241 9.69 -25.85 0.50
N ALA A 242 9.04 -26.99 0.80
CA ALA A 242 8.32 -27.80 -0.18
C ALA A 242 6.81 -27.51 -0.18
N GLY A 243 6.22 -27.30 -1.35
CA GLY A 243 4.77 -27.01 -1.50
C GLY A 243 4.50 -25.77 -2.36
N SER A 244 3.25 -25.35 -2.56
CA SER A 244 1.94 -25.82 -2.02
C SER A 244 1.16 -26.78 -2.93
N ASP A 245 1.63 -27.02 -4.15
CA ASP A 245 0.89 -27.86 -5.09
C ASP A 245 0.81 -29.34 -4.61
N GLN A 246 0.27 -30.24 -5.42
CA GLN A 246 0.14 -31.68 -5.17
C GLN A 246 1.50 -32.41 -5.18
N VAL A 247 2.49 -31.86 -4.47
CA VAL A 247 3.87 -32.33 -4.31
C VAL A 247 3.95 -33.64 -3.52
N TRP A 248 2.95 -33.93 -2.69
CA TRP A 248 2.85 -35.18 -1.94
C TRP A 248 1.85 -36.16 -2.53
N ARG A 249 1.43 -35.94 -3.78
CA ARG A 249 0.61 -36.91 -4.49
C ARG A 249 1.48 -37.82 -5.36
N PRO A 250 1.64 -39.12 -5.07
CA PRO A 250 2.59 -39.99 -5.76
C PRO A 250 2.42 -39.99 -7.29
N LYS A 251 1.17 -39.98 -7.78
CA LYS A 251 0.88 -39.98 -9.23
C LYS A 251 1.34 -38.71 -9.96
N TYR A 252 1.42 -37.58 -9.25
CA TYR A 252 1.87 -36.30 -9.82
C TYR A 252 3.35 -36.05 -9.55
N ALA A 253 3.82 -36.27 -8.33
CA ALA A 253 5.23 -36.11 -7.96
C ALA A 253 6.15 -37.12 -8.68
N ARG A 254 5.65 -38.33 -8.97
CA ARG A 254 6.39 -39.39 -9.68
C ARG A 254 7.75 -39.62 -9.00
N GLY A 255 8.84 -39.65 -9.77
CA GLY A 255 10.21 -39.82 -9.26
C GLY A 255 10.74 -38.67 -8.41
N LEU A 256 9.98 -37.58 -8.23
CA LEU A 256 10.36 -36.44 -7.38
C LEU A 256 9.79 -36.54 -5.96
N LEU A 257 8.92 -37.51 -5.68
CA LEU A 257 8.19 -37.59 -4.40
C LEU A 257 9.11 -37.44 -3.18
N MET A 258 10.22 -38.18 -3.15
CA MET A 258 11.16 -38.12 -2.02
C MET A 258 11.98 -36.82 -1.98
N ASP A 259 12.12 -36.09 -3.09
CA ASP A 259 12.75 -34.77 -3.09
C ASP A 259 11.82 -33.74 -2.42
N PHE A 260 10.50 -33.88 -2.55
CA PHE A 260 9.52 -33.04 -1.81
C PHE A 260 9.43 -33.35 -0.31
N PHE A 261 10.03 -34.46 0.13
CA PHE A 261 10.35 -34.74 1.54
C PHE A 261 11.81 -34.37 1.88
N HIS A 262 12.47 -33.57 1.04
CA HIS A 262 13.87 -33.13 1.18
C HIS A 262 14.90 -34.27 1.28
N GLY A 263 14.64 -35.43 0.66
CA GLY A 263 15.53 -36.60 0.71
C GLY A 263 16.92 -36.41 0.05
N TYR A 264 17.14 -35.30 -0.65
CA TYR A 264 18.45 -34.92 -1.17
C TYR A 264 19.33 -34.24 -0.10
N LEU A 265 18.75 -33.69 0.97
CA LEU A 265 19.51 -33.15 2.08
C LEU A 265 20.15 -34.27 2.90
N ASP A 266 21.37 -34.03 3.37
CA ASP A 266 22.05 -34.92 4.31
C ASP A 266 21.23 -35.02 5.62
N GLY A 267 21.04 -36.22 6.14
CA GLY A 267 20.29 -36.48 7.36
C GLY A 267 20.96 -35.92 8.62
N GLU A 268 22.29 -35.79 8.60
CA GLU A 268 23.07 -35.27 9.73
C GLU A 268 23.15 -33.75 9.72
N ASN A 269 23.04 -33.12 8.54
CA ASN A 269 23.13 -31.68 8.41
C ASN A 269 21.83 -30.97 8.83
N ARG A 270 21.83 -30.39 10.03
CA ARG A 270 20.71 -29.60 10.58
C ARG A 270 20.83 -28.08 10.35
N SER A 271 21.81 -27.63 9.55
CA SER A 271 22.00 -26.19 9.27
C SER A 271 20.90 -25.60 8.38
N ILE A 272 20.28 -26.43 7.54
CA ILE A 272 19.19 -26.02 6.63
C ILE A 272 17.85 -26.45 7.23
N ARG A 273 16.96 -25.48 7.46
CA ARG A 273 15.60 -25.78 7.91
C ARG A 273 14.79 -26.49 6.81
N ARG A 274 14.01 -27.49 7.20
CA ARG A 274 13.18 -28.33 6.34
C ARG A 274 11.72 -28.09 6.63
N ILE A 275 11.02 -27.44 5.70
CA ILE A 275 9.66 -26.97 5.91
C ILE A 275 8.76 -27.50 4.80
N SER A 276 7.52 -27.90 5.11
CA SER A 276 6.45 -27.93 4.11
C SER A 276 5.52 -26.74 4.28
N TYR A 277 5.16 -26.09 3.17
CA TYR A 277 4.14 -25.05 3.15
C TYR A 277 2.95 -25.46 2.28
N ALA A 278 1.79 -25.66 2.91
CA ALA A 278 0.55 -26.09 2.27
C ALA A 278 0.76 -27.27 1.29
N ALA A 279 1.63 -28.23 1.62
CA ALA A 279 1.85 -29.38 0.76
C ALA A 279 0.55 -30.20 0.61
N SER A 280 0.26 -30.66 -0.61
CA SER A 280 -1.02 -31.29 -0.92
C SER A 280 -0.86 -32.75 -1.32
N PHE A 281 -1.71 -33.59 -0.72
CA PHE A 281 -1.91 -34.99 -1.13
C PHE A 281 -2.90 -35.09 -2.29
N GLY A 282 -3.80 -34.11 -2.43
CA GLY A 282 -4.81 -34.07 -3.48
C GLY A 282 -5.85 -35.20 -3.41
N ALA A 283 -5.86 -35.98 -2.34
CA ALA A 283 -6.82 -37.03 -2.05
C ALA A 283 -6.98 -37.12 -0.52
N ASP A 284 -8.14 -37.62 -0.09
CA ASP A 284 -8.45 -37.99 1.29
C ASP A 284 -8.06 -39.46 1.59
N SER A 285 -7.76 -40.25 0.56
CA SER A 285 -7.23 -41.60 0.68
C SER A 285 -5.69 -41.65 0.60
N TRP A 286 -5.07 -42.56 1.35
CA TRP A 286 -3.62 -42.82 1.29
C TRP A 286 -3.21 -43.52 -0.03
N GLU A 287 -2.53 -42.79 -0.93
CA GLU A 287 -2.11 -43.28 -2.26
C GLU A 287 -0.66 -43.84 -2.29
N PHE A 288 0.05 -43.90 -1.15
CA PHE A 288 1.47 -44.29 -1.09
C PHE A 288 1.64 -45.81 -0.98
N SER A 289 2.69 -46.36 -1.59
CA SER A 289 3.11 -47.74 -1.32
C SER A 289 3.75 -47.88 0.08
N ASP A 290 3.89 -49.11 0.59
CA ASP A 290 4.54 -49.35 1.89
C ASP A 290 5.98 -48.85 1.94
N GLU A 291 6.72 -48.95 0.83
CA GLU A 291 8.08 -48.42 0.72
C GLU A 291 8.08 -46.89 0.74
N GLN A 292 7.19 -46.26 -0.03
CA GLN A 292 7.05 -44.81 -0.06
C GLN A 292 6.62 -44.27 1.30
N THR A 293 5.71 -44.97 1.99
CA THR A 293 5.21 -44.62 3.32
C THR A 293 6.35 -44.64 4.34
N ARG A 294 7.10 -45.74 4.43
CA ARG A 294 8.26 -45.85 5.35
C ARG A 294 9.28 -44.75 5.11
N LYS A 295 9.62 -44.48 3.84
CA LYS A 295 10.63 -43.49 3.48
C LYS A 295 10.13 -42.05 3.71
N ALA A 296 8.88 -41.76 3.40
CA ALA A 296 8.28 -40.46 3.67
C ALA A 296 8.22 -40.19 5.18
N ALA A 297 7.82 -41.18 5.99
CA ALA A 297 7.78 -41.08 7.45
C ALA A 297 9.18 -40.84 8.04
N GLU A 298 10.20 -41.54 7.54
CA GLU A 298 11.59 -41.30 7.92
C GLU A 298 12.02 -39.86 7.62
N LEU A 299 11.72 -39.36 6.41
CA LEU A 299 12.17 -38.05 5.96
C LEU A 299 11.43 -36.89 6.64
N ILE A 300 10.11 -36.98 6.77
CA ILE A 300 9.29 -35.93 7.40
C ILE A 300 9.56 -35.81 8.90
N SER A 301 10.02 -36.88 9.57
CA SER A 301 10.49 -36.81 10.96
C SER A 301 11.68 -35.84 11.14
N ARG A 302 12.33 -35.44 10.05
CA ARG A 302 13.44 -34.47 10.02
C ARG A 302 12.96 -33.04 9.73
N PHE A 303 11.68 -32.83 9.45
CA PHE A 303 11.14 -31.51 9.18
C PHE A 303 11.08 -30.69 10.47
N ASP A 304 11.40 -29.41 10.33
CA ASP A 304 11.32 -28.43 11.43
C ASP A 304 9.87 -27.90 11.57
N ALA A 305 9.12 -27.87 10.47
CA ALA A 305 7.71 -27.51 10.47
C ALA A 305 6.97 -28.15 9.29
N VAL A 306 5.74 -28.58 9.54
CA VAL A 306 4.90 -29.25 8.56
C VAL A 306 3.57 -28.50 8.44
N SER A 307 3.22 -28.07 7.23
CA SER A 307 1.86 -27.65 6.91
C SER A 307 1.35 -28.26 5.62
N VAL A 308 0.02 -28.36 5.56
CA VAL A 308 -0.74 -29.01 4.50
C VAL A 308 -1.92 -28.13 4.07
N ARG A 309 -2.37 -28.32 2.83
CA ARG A 309 -3.43 -27.49 2.22
C ARG A 309 -4.85 -28.02 2.44
N GLU A 310 -4.99 -29.31 2.69
CA GLU A 310 -6.29 -29.94 2.93
C GLU A 310 -6.45 -30.26 4.42
N ASP A 311 -7.66 -30.12 4.96
CA ASP A 311 -7.94 -30.50 6.34
C ASP A 311 -7.73 -32.02 6.56
N SER A 312 -8.19 -32.85 5.62
CA SER A 312 -7.95 -34.30 5.63
C SER A 312 -6.47 -34.68 5.62
N ALA A 313 -5.60 -33.84 5.05
CA ALA A 313 -4.17 -34.10 5.00
C ALA A 313 -3.49 -34.03 6.37
N VAL A 314 -4.08 -33.32 7.34
CA VAL A 314 -3.59 -33.29 8.72
C VAL A 314 -3.65 -34.69 9.33
N ASP A 315 -4.76 -35.40 9.11
CA ASP A 315 -4.95 -36.75 9.63
C ASP A 315 -4.07 -37.76 8.88
N LEU A 316 -3.93 -37.62 7.55
CA LEU A 316 -2.99 -38.46 6.77
C LEU A 316 -1.53 -38.33 7.27
N CYS A 317 -1.08 -37.12 7.60
CA CYS A 317 0.24 -36.89 8.19
C CYS A 317 0.37 -37.57 9.57
N ARG A 318 -0.65 -37.47 10.42
CA ARG A 318 -0.60 -38.07 11.76
C ARG A 318 -0.61 -39.59 11.70
N GLU A 319 -1.50 -40.17 10.91
CA GLU A 319 -1.76 -41.62 10.88
C GLU A 319 -0.68 -42.40 10.14
N HIS A 320 -0.20 -41.91 9.00
CA HIS A 320 0.71 -42.67 8.15
C HIS A 320 2.17 -42.21 8.24
N LEU A 321 2.40 -40.96 8.62
CA LEU A 321 3.74 -40.38 8.65
C LEU A 321 4.25 -40.09 10.08
N GLY A 322 3.37 -40.14 11.09
CA GLY A 322 3.72 -39.81 12.47
C GLY A 322 4.14 -38.35 12.66
N ALA A 323 3.61 -37.44 11.84
CA ALA A 323 3.97 -36.02 11.85
C ALA A 323 2.75 -35.13 12.14
N ASP A 324 2.93 -34.13 13.00
CA ASP A 324 1.93 -33.10 13.25
C ASP A 324 2.01 -32.02 12.17
N ALA A 325 0.92 -31.82 11.44
CA ALA A 325 0.81 -30.82 10.38
C ALA A 325 -0.21 -29.73 10.72
N SER A 326 0.11 -28.49 10.36
CA SER A 326 -0.82 -27.36 10.41
C SER A 326 -1.61 -27.24 9.09
N HIS A 327 -2.93 -27.09 9.18
CA HIS A 327 -3.75 -26.75 8.00
C HIS A 327 -3.63 -25.25 7.71
N VAL A 328 -3.17 -24.89 6.51
CA VAL A 328 -2.91 -23.50 6.09
C VAL A 328 -3.50 -23.20 4.71
N LEU A 329 -3.65 -21.92 4.40
CA LEU A 329 -4.09 -21.47 3.07
C LEU A 329 -3.08 -21.82 1.99
N ASP A 330 -3.61 -22.11 0.80
CA ASP A 330 -2.83 -22.06 -0.43
C ASP A 330 -2.14 -20.68 -0.56
N PRO A 331 -0.87 -20.61 -1.00
CA PRO A 331 -0.12 -19.36 -1.04
C PRO A 331 -0.78 -18.34 -1.98
N THR A 332 -1.58 -18.76 -2.96
CA THR A 332 -2.34 -17.81 -3.80
C THR A 332 -3.29 -16.91 -3.01
N LEU A 333 -3.76 -17.37 -1.85
CA LEU A 333 -4.61 -16.60 -0.96
C LEU A 333 -3.83 -15.82 0.11
N LEU A 334 -2.51 -15.98 0.20
CA LEU A 334 -1.65 -15.17 1.09
C LEU A 334 -1.47 -13.75 0.57
N LEU A 335 -1.51 -13.56 -0.75
CA LEU A 335 -1.40 -12.25 -1.38
C LEU A 335 -2.77 -11.58 -1.49
N THR A 336 -2.77 -10.24 -1.59
CA THR A 336 -4.00 -9.48 -1.78
C THR A 336 -4.41 -9.43 -3.26
N PRO A 337 -5.69 -9.16 -3.57
CA PRO A 337 -6.17 -8.97 -4.94
C PRO A 337 -5.36 -7.94 -5.73
N GLU A 338 -4.96 -6.85 -5.08
CA GLU A 338 -4.22 -5.74 -5.68
C GLU A 338 -2.83 -6.17 -6.15
N ARG A 339 -2.18 -7.09 -5.42
CA ARG A 339 -0.87 -7.64 -5.83
C ARG A 339 -0.98 -8.38 -7.16
N TYR A 340 -2.05 -9.12 -7.38
CA TYR A 340 -2.30 -9.76 -8.66
C TYR A 340 -2.69 -8.76 -9.74
N ARG A 341 -3.52 -7.76 -9.42
CA ARG A 341 -3.96 -6.73 -10.38
C ARG A 341 -2.79 -6.01 -11.06
N GLN A 342 -1.66 -5.84 -10.36
CA GLN A 342 -0.45 -5.26 -10.93
C GLN A 342 0.13 -6.06 -12.12
N LEU A 343 -0.12 -7.39 -12.17
CA LEU A 343 0.40 -8.27 -13.22
C LEU A 343 -0.38 -8.15 -14.54
N PHE A 344 -1.65 -7.74 -14.48
CA PHE A 344 -2.56 -7.78 -15.63
C PHE A 344 -3.32 -6.45 -15.85
N ALA A 345 -2.86 -5.35 -15.26
CA ALA A 345 -3.51 -4.06 -15.37
C ALA A 345 -3.67 -3.59 -16.84
N ASP A 346 -2.73 -3.94 -17.71
CA ASP A 346 -2.73 -3.63 -19.15
C ASP A 346 -3.64 -4.57 -19.98
N ARG A 347 -4.21 -5.60 -19.35
CA ARG A 347 -5.17 -6.54 -19.96
C ARG A 347 -6.62 -6.22 -19.61
N LEU A 348 -6.85 -5.24 -18.74
CA LEU A 348 -8.20 -4.81 -18.38
C LEU A 348 -8.85 -4.04 -19.55
N SER A 349 -10.10 -4.38 -19.82
CA SER A 349 -10.94 -3.70 -20.80
C SER A 349 -12.15 -3.08 -20.12
N ASP A 350 -12.40 -1.79 -20.36
CA ASP A 350 -13.57 -1.05 -19.85
C ASP A 350 -14.86 -1.40 -20.62
N ALA A 351 -14.74 -2.06 -21.79
CA ALA A 351 -15.86 -2.35 -22.70
C ALA A 351 -16.42 -3.79 -22.57
N ALA A 352 -16.07 -4.51 -21.50
CA ALA A 352 -16.56 -5.86 -21.31
C ALA A 352 -18.00 -5.86 -20.76
N GLY A 353 -18.96 -6.30 -21.58
CA GLY A 353 -20.32 -6.58 -21.11
C GLY A 353 -20.37 -7.71 -20.08
N ARG A 354 -21.53 -7.88 -19.43
CA ARG A 354 -21.74 -8.92 -18.41
C ARG A 354 -21.40 -10.31 -18.95
N ARG A 355 -20.72 -11.15 -18.17
CA ARG A 355 -20.26 -12.47 -18.63
C ARG A 355 -20.07 -13.51 -17.53
N ILE A 356 -20.22 -14.77 -17.94
CA ILE A 356 -19.75 -15.93 -17.18
C ILE A 356 -18.34 -16.29 -17.68
N THR A 357 -17.34 -16.26 -16.81
CA THR A 357 -16.00 -16.79 -17.13
C THR A 357 -15.97 -18.28 -16.82
N SER A 358 -15.72 -19.11 -17.83
CA SER A 358 -15.61 -20.56 -17.68
C SER A 358 -14.16 -21.02 -17.70
N TYR A 359 -13.76 -21.78 -16.68
CA TYR A 359 -12.45 -22.45 -16.65
C TYR A 359 -12.62 -23.92 -16.26
N VAL A 360 -12.76 -24.76 -17.28
CA VAL A 360 -13.01 -26.20 -17.16
C VAL A 360 -11.82 -26.97 -17.73
N LEU A 361 -11.16 -27.76 -16.90
CA LEU A 361 -10.01 -28.60 -17.20
C LEU A 361 -10.42 -29.90 -17.88
N ASP A 362 -11.52 -30.52 -17.43
CA ASP A 362 -12.03 -31.78 -17.99
C ASP A 362 -13.51 -31.62 -18.38
N PRO A 363 -13.80 -31.12 -19.60
CA PRO A 363 -15.16 -30.92 -20.05
C PRO A 363 -15.88 -32.26 -20.23
N ASN A 364 -17.17 -32.29 -19.86
CA ASN A 364 -18.05 -33.43 -20.09
C ASN A 364 -19.49 -32.92 -20.35
N PRO A 365 -20.40 -33.76 -20.87
CA PRO A 365 -21.76 -33.33 -21.21
C PRO A 365 -22.56 -32.73 -20.04
N GLU A 366 -22.37 -33.25 -18.81
CA GLU A 366 -23.07 -32.75 -17.61
C GLU A 366 -22.64 -31.32 -17.25
N LYS A 367 -21.33 -31.05 -17.24
CA LYS A 367 -20.77 -29.72 -17.00
C LYS A 367 -21.26 -28.72 -18.03
N LEU A 368 -21.29 -29.12 -19.31
CA LEU A 368 -21.75 -28.27 -20.40
C LEU A 368 -23.24 -27.94 -20.23
N ARG A 369 -24.09 -28.95 -19.97
CA ARG A 369 -25.53 -28.74 -19.72
C ARG A 369 -25.80 -27.79 -18.56
N LEU A 370 -25.10 -27.97 -17.43
CA LEU A 370 -25.27 -27.09 -16.27
C LEU A 370 -24.79 -25.66 -16.57
N MET A 371 -23.66 -25.52 -17.27
CA MET A 371 -23.12 -24.22 -17.68
C MET A 371 -24.09 -23.47 -18.62
N ASP A 372 -24.70 -24.17 -19.58
CA ASP A 372 -25.73 -23.61 -20.47
C ASP A 372 -26.97 -23.18 -19.66
N ALA A 373 -27.43 -24.00 -18.72
CA ALA A 373 -28.56 -23.65 -17.83
C ALA A 373 -28.27 -22.40 -16.98
N ILE A 374 -27.05 -22.24 -16.46
CA ILE A 374 -26.62 -21.04 -15.73
C ILE A 374 -26.60 -19.82 -16.65
N SER A 375 -26.06 -19.97 -17.86
CA SER A 375 -26.02 -18.93 -18.90
C SER A 375 -27.40 -18.40 -19.25
N ASP A 376 -28.35 -19.30 -19.50
CA ASP A 376 -29.74 -18.96 -19.78
C ASP A 376 -30.39 -18.24 -18.60
N ARG A 377 -30.22 -18.78 -17.38
CA ARG A 377 -30.83 -18.23 -16.15
C ARG A 377 -30.30 -16.84 -15.79
N LEU A 378 -29.03 -16.57 -16.05
CA LEU A 378 -28.39 -15.27 -15.78
C LEU A 378 -28.47 -14.32 -16.98
N SER A 379 -28.86 -14.81 -18.16
CA SER A 379 -28.82 -14.09 -19.43
C SER A 379 -27.44 -13.47 -19.70
N MET A 380 -26.39 -14.28 -19.51
CA MET A 380 -24.99 -13.87 -19.67
C MET A 380 -24.26 -14.79 -20.63
N PRO A 381 -23.48 -14.26 -21.60
CA PRO A 381 -22.64 -15.08 -22.46
C PRO A 381 -21.52 -15.77 -21.66
N ILE A 382 -21.21 -17.00 -22.05
CA ILE A 382 -20.06 -17.77 -21.53
C ILE A 382 -18.80 -17.40 -22.32
N LEU A 383 -17.74 -17.03 -21.61
CA LEU A 383 -16.40 -16.85 -22.15
C LEU A 383 -15.44 -17.83 -21.48
N SER A 384 -14.97 -18.81 -22.25
CA SER A 384 -13.96 -19.76 -21.78
C SER A 384 -12.57 -19.11 -21.70
N THR A 385 -11.84 -19.39 -20.62
CA THR A 385 -10.46 -18.95 -20.40
C THR A 385 -9.47 -20.12 -20.36
N GLY A 386 -8.17 -19.82 -20.40
CA GLY A 386 -7.08 -20.80 -20.45
C GLY A 386 -6.79 -21.26 -21.87
N ALA A 387 -6.65 -22.56 -22.10
CA ALA A 387 -6.30 -23.07 -23.45
C ALA A 387 -7.36 -22.78 -24.52
N ALA A 388 -8.57 -22.37 -24.13
CA ALA A 388 -9.67 -22.03 -25.03
C ALA A 388 -9.82 -20.52 -25.28
N SER A 389 -9.06 -19.65 -24.61
CA SER A 389 -9.11 -18.20 -24.83
C SER A 389 -8.16 -17.72 -25.92
N ARG A 390 -8.43 -16.51 -26.43
CA ARG A 390 -7.51 -15.81 -27.34
C ARG A 390 -6.23 -15.35 -26.63
N ASP A 391 -6.35 -14.93 -25.38
CA ASP A 391 -5.22 -14.64 -24.51
C ASP A 391 -5.05 -15.82 -23.54
N THR A 392 -4.02 -16.61 -23.79
CA THR A 392 -3.65 -17.82 -23.07
C THR A 392 -2.57 -17.54 -22.02
N SER A 393 -2.16 -16.29 -21.82
CA SER A 393 -1.16 -15.91 -20.82
C SER A 393 -1.69 -16.03 -19.38
N VAL A 394 -0.79 -16.05 -18.40
CA VAL A 394 -1.17 -16.06 -16.98
C VAL A 394 -1.89 -14.76 -16.62
N GLU A 395 -1.40 -13.65 -17.17
CA GLU A 395 -1.95 -12.31 -17.03
C GLU A 395 -3.38 -12.25 -17.60
N GLY A 396 -3.59 -12.77 -18.81
CA GLY A 396 -4.91 -12.88 -19.44
C GLY A 396 -5.86 -13.78 -18.66
N TRP A 397 -5.38 -14.91 -18.14
CA TRP A 397 -6.16 -15.81 -17.29
C TRP A 397 -6.62 -15.10 -16.00
N LEU A 398 -5.71 -14.39 -15.31
CA LEU A 398 -6.06 -13.61 -14.12
C LEU A 398 -7.06 -12.49 -14.43
N ALA A 399 -6.85 -11.75 -15.53
CA ALA A 399 -7.77 -10.70 -15.97
C ALA A 399 -9.19 -11.25 -16.23
N ALA A 400 -9.29 -12.45 -16.82
CA ALA A 400 -10.58 -13.10 -17.10
C ALA A 400 -11.37 -13.43 -15.82
N PHE A 401 -10.70 -13.91 -14.78
CA PHE A 401 -11.33 -14.10 -13.46
C PHE A 401 -11.66 -12.75 -12.81
N TYR A 402 -10.73 -11.80 -12.85
CA TYR A 402 -10.92 -10.49 -12.23
C TYR A 402 -12.10 -9.72 -12.82
N GLN A 403 -12.39 -9.88 -14.12
CA GLN A 403 -13.49 -9.18 -14.80
C GLN A 403 -14.76 -10.03 -15.00
N ALA A 404 -14.87 -11.18 -14.33
CA ALA A 404 -16.05 -12.03 -14.40
C ALA A 404 -17.21 -11.44 -13.57
N ASP A 405 -18.44 -11.54 -14.06
CA ASP A 405 -19.65 -11.32 -13.26
C ASP A 405 -20.07 -12.60 -12.52
N PHE A 406 -19.73 -13.74 -13.11
CA PHE A 406 -19.93 -15.07 -12.53
C PHE A 406 -18.85 -16.02 -13.06
N VAL A 407 -18.47 -17.02 -12.27
CA VAL A 407 -17.46 -18.02 -12.65
C VAL A 407 -18.03 -19.43 -12.63
N PHE A 408 -17.74 -20.23 -13.66
CA PHE A 408 -17.95 -21.67 -13.64
C PHE A 408 -16.61 -22.38 -13.78
N THR A 409 -16.25 -23.25 -12.82
CA THR A 409 -14.94 -23.91 -12.86
C THR A 409 -14.94 -25.30 -12.23
N ASP A 410 -14.08 -26.18 -12.74
CA ASP A 410 -13.74 -27.47 -12.12
C ASP A 410 -12.27 -27.50 -11.64
N SER A 411 -11.69 -26.32 -11.45
CA SER A 411 -10.30 -26.13 -11.03
C SER A 411 -10.24 -25.54 -9.62
N PHE A 412 -9.40 -26.15 -8.77
CA PHE A 412 -9.11 -25.63 -7.44
C PHE A 412 -8.64 -24.17 -7.47
N HIS A 413 -7.72 -23.82 -8.37
CA HIS A 413 -7.25 -22.44 -8.47
C HIS A 413 -8.30 -21.52 -9.10
N GLY A 414 -9.22 -22.06 -9.90
CA GLY A 414 -10.40 -21.29 -10.33
C GLY A 414 -11.25 -20.89 -9.13
N VAL A 415 -11.48 -21.80 -8.18
CA VAL A 415 -12.17 -21.50 -6.91
C VAL A 415 -11.38 -20.50 -6.08
N ALA A 416 -10.08 -20.73 -5.87
CA ALA A 416 -9.24 -19.84 -5.07
C ALA A 416 -9.25 -18.39 -5.60
N PHE A 417 -9.10 -18.20 -6.92
CA PHE A 417 -9.14 -16.86 -7.52
C PHE A 417 -10.56 -16.26 -7.60
N SER A 418 -11.61 -17.08 -7.63
CA SER A 418 -12.99 -16.60 -7.51
C SER A 418 -13.26 -16.05 -6.11
N ILE A 419 -12.81 -16.76 -5.06
CA ILE A 419 -12.85 -16.29 -3.67
C ILE A 419 -12.02 -15.02 -3.53
N LEU A 420 -10.77 -15.03 -4.01
CA LEU A 420 -9.86 -13.89 -3.88
C LEU A 420 -10.40 -12.61 -4.52
N PHE A 421 -11.03 -12.71 -5.70
CA PHE A 421 -11.57 -11.56 -6.43
C PHE A 421 -13.05 -11.27 -6.13
N ASN A 422 -13.64 -11.93 -5.12
CA ASN A 422 -15.05 -11.80 -4.75
C ASN A 422 -16.00 -12.00 -5.95
N ARG A 423 -15.75 -13.03 -6.76
CA ARG A 423 -16.56 -13.36 -7.93
C ARG A 423 -17.53 -14.48 -7.59
N PRO A 424 -18.85 -14.30 -7.73
CA PRO A 424 -19.82 -15.39 -7.57
C PRO A 424 -19.44 -16.56 -8.46
N PHE A 425 -19.52 -17.79 -7.94
CA PHE A 425 -19.03 -18.94 -8.66
C PHE A 425 -19.77 -20.24 -8.34
N ILE A 426 -19.67 -21.19 -9.28
CA ILE A 426 -20.00 -22.59 -9.07
C ILE A 426 -18.74 -23.43 -9.31
N ALA A 427 -18.42 -24.26 -8.33
CA ALA A 427 -17.35 -25.24 -8.40
C ALA A 427 -17.94 -26.60 -8.78
N PHE A 428 -17.62 -27.11 -9.97
CA PHE A 428 -17.99 -28.46 -10.36
C PHE A 428 -16.93 -29.45 -9.90
N ALA A 429 -17.35 -30.48 -9.16
CA ALA A 429 -16.49 -31.52 -8.63
C ALA A 429 -15.60 -32.16 -9.69
N ASN A 430 -14.34 -32.42 -9.34
CA ASN A 430 -13.41 -33.11 -10.21
C ASN A 430 -12.66 -34.22 -9.45
N PRO A 431 -13.30 -35.38 -9.23
CA PRO A 431 -12.73 -36.45 -8.41
C PRO A 431 -11.40 -36.98 -8.92
N GLN A 432 -11.22 -37.07 -10.24
CA GLN A 432 -9.99 -37.55 -10.87
C GLN A 432 -8.78 -36.66 -10.54
N ARG A 433 -9.02 -35.35 -10.37
CA ARG A 433 -8.02 -34.38 -9.96
C ARG A 433 -7.98 -34.15 -8.45
N GLY A 434 -8.85 -34.79 -7.66
CA GLY A 434 -8.84 -34.74 -6.20
C GLY A 434 -9.92 -33.87 -5.57
N MET A 435 -10.88 -34.51 -4.90
CA MET A 435 -12.02 -33.85 -4.23
C MET A 435 -11.65 -33.09 -2.96
N ALA A 436 -10.75 -33.65 -2.13
CA ALA A 436 -10.39 -33.08 -0.83
C ALA A 436 -9.97 -31.59 -0.90
N ARG A 437 -9.40 -31.18 -2.03
CA ARG A 437 -8.97 -29.80 -2.29
C ARG A 437 -10.14 -28.84 -2.40
N PHE A 438 -11.24 -29.25 -3.03
CA PHE A 438 -12.44 -28.43 -3.15
C PHE A 438 -13.19 -28.36 -1.82
N THR A 439 -13.39 -29.50 -1.18
CA THR A 439 -14.13 -29.55 0.08
C THR A 439 -13.42 -28.74 1.17
N SER A 440 -12.09 -28.85 1.27
CA SER A 440 -11.31 -28.09 2.27
C SER A 440 -11.39 -26.58 2.06
N ILE A 441 -11.15 -26.06 0.84
CA ILE A 441 -11.15 -24.61 0.59
C ILE A 441 -12.54 -23.99 0.74
N LEU A 442 -13.58 -24.70 0.32
CA LEU A 442 -14.95 -24.23 0.46
C LEU A 442 -15.39 -24.22 1.92
N LYS A 443 -15.03 -25.25 2.70
CA LYS A 443 -15.26 -25.30 4.15
C LYS A 443 -14.52 -24.20 4.91
N MET A 444 -13.28 -23.89 4.52
CA MET A 444 -12.54 -22.75 5.07
C MET A 444 -13.24 -21.41 4.84
N ALA A 445 -13.86 -21.25 3.66
CA ALA A 445 -14.57 -20.03 3.28
C ALA A 445 -16.04 -19.99 3.75
N GLY A 446 -16.63 -21.12 4.14
CA GLY A 446 -18.07 -21.24 4.40
C GLY A 446 -18.92 -21.21 3.13
N LEU A 447 -18.43 -21.84 2.06
CA LEU A 447 -18.99 -21.84 0.70
C LEU A 447 -19.24 -23.27 0.16
N GLU A 448 -19.49 -24.23 1.05
CA GLU A 448 -19.75 -25.62 0.66
C GLU A 448 -20.98 -25.76 -0.25
N ASP A 449 -21.92 -24.83 -0.16
CA ASP A 449 -23.11 -24.70 -1.02
C ASP A 449 -22.78 -24.40 -2.48
N ARG A 450 -21.54 -24.04 -2.82
CA ARG A 450 -21.08 -23.77 -4.19
C ARG A 450 -20.52 -24.99 -4.91
N LEU A 451 -20.41 -26.14 -4.23
CA LEU A 451 -19.90 -27.37 -4.82
C LEU A 451 -21.02 -28.19 -5.46
N VAL A 452 -20.88 -28.48 -6.75
CA VAL A 452 -21.77 -29.39 -7.47
C VAL A 452 -21.04 -30.71 -7.71
N ILE A 453 -21.58 -31.81 -7.17
CA ILE A 453 -21.04 -33.17 -7.39
C ILE A 453 -21.78 -33.86 -8.54
N ASP A 454 -23.10 -33.71 -8.58
CA ASP A 454 -23.99 -34.26 -9.58
C ASP A 454 -24.82 -33.12 -10.18
N ALA A 455 -24.77 -32.98 -11.50
CA ALA A 455 -25.50 -31.93 -12.22
C ALA A 455 -27.02 -32.12 -12.15
N GLU A 456 -27.51 -33.36 -12.06
CA GLU A 456 -28.95 -33.65 -12.04
C GLU A 456 -29.60 -33.34 -10.68
N ALA A 457 -28.82 -33.44 -9.61
CA ALA A 457 -29.23 -33.11 -8.25
C ALA A 457 -29.01 -31.63 -7.88
N ALA A 458 -28.46 -30.82 -8.80
CA ALA A 458 -28.10 -29.43 -8.53
C ALA A 458 -29.33 -28.52 -8.47
N ASP A 459 -29.54 -27.87 -7.32
CA ASP A 459 -30.54 -26.80 -7.18
C ASP A 459 -29.95 -25.47 -7.67
N LEU A 460 -30.36 -25.05 -8.87
CA LEU A 460 -29.86 -23.83 -9.49
C LEU A 460 -30.24 -22.57 -8.71
N GLU A 461 -31.40 -22.53 -8.05
CA GLU A 461 -31.82 -21.35 -7.28
C GLU A 461 -31.00 -21.22 -5.99
N GLN A 462 -30.61 -22.34 -5.37
CA GLN A 462 -29.67 -22.34 -4.25
C GLN A 462 -28.28 -21.89 -4.70
N LEU A 463 -27.76 -22.46 -5.80
CA LEU A 463 -26.41 -22.17 -6.30
C LEU A 463 -26.21 -20.71 -6.72
N LEU A 464 -27.29 -20.03 -7.13
CA LEU A 464 -27.27 -18.64 -7.56
C LEU A 464 -27.58 -17.64 -6.44
N GLN A 465 -27.79 -18.08 -5.19
CA GLN A 465 -27.97 -17.16 -4.06
C GLN A 465 -26.74 -16.26 -3.90
N PRO A 466 -26.90 -14.97 -3.51
CA PRO A 466 -25.77 -14.10 -3.23
C PRO A 466 -24.82 -14.68 -2.19
N ILE A 467 -23.53 -14.41 -2.35
CA ILE A 467 -22.49 -14.80 -1.39
C ILE A 467 -22.30 -13.65 -0.38
N ASP A 468 -22.27 -13.98 0.91
CA ASP A 468 -21.86 -13.06 1.98
C ASP A 468 -20.34 -12.85 1.94
N TRP A 469 -19.90 -11.93 1.09
CA TRP A 469 -18.49 -11.64 0.91
C TRP A 469 -17.82 -11.07 2.17
N ASP A 470 -18.54 -10.36 3.02
CA ASP A 470 -17.97 -9.82 4.26
C ASP A 470 -17.59 -10.96 5.21
N GLY A 471 -18.51 -11.91 5.41
CA GLY A 471 -18.26 -13.12 6.21
C GLY A 471 -17.15 -14.01 5.62
N VAL A 472 -17.14 -14.22 4.29
CA VAL A 472 -16.09 -14.98 3.60
C VAL A 472 -14.72 -14.30 3.77
N ASN A 473 -14.64 -13.00 3.52
CA ASN A 473 -13.37 -12.26 3.59
C ASN A 473 -12.80 -12.22 5.01
N GLN A 474 -13.66 -12.13 6.03
CA GLN A 474 -13.22 -12.22 7.42
C GLN A 474 -12.59 -13.58 7.76
N ARG A 475 -13.18 -14.69 7.28
CA ARG A 475 -12.62 -16.03 7.45
C ARG A 475 -11.29 -16.18 6.74
N ILE A 476 -11.21 -15.74 5.49
CA ILE A 476 -9.98 -15.79 4.69
C ILE A 476 -8.86 -14.96 5.32
N GLU A 477 -9.15 -13.75 5.84
CA GLU A 477 -8.14 -12.93 6.52
C GLU A 477 -7.61 -13.61 7.80
N THR A 478 -8.48 -14.23 8.58
CA THR A 478 -8.08 -14.98 9.78
C THR A 478 -7.14 -16.14 9.41
N LEU A 479 -7.51 -16.92 8.39
CA LEU A 479 -6.70 -18.03 7.89
C LEU A 479 -5.39 -17.54 7.26
N ARG A 480 -5.40 -16.38 6.59
CA ARG A 480 -4.22 -15.72 6.03
C ARG A 480 -3.24 -15.32 7.12
N ALA A 481 -3.71 -14.72 8.21
CA ALA A 481 -2.89 -14.39 9.37
C ALA A 481 -2.25 -15.64 9.99
N HIS A 482 -3.04 -16.70 10.22
CA HIS A 482 -2.53 -17.99 10.72
C HIS A 482 -1.46 -18.60 9.80
N SER A 483 -1.69 -18.56 8.50
CA SER A 483 -0.79 -19.13 7.50
C SER A 483 0.53 -18.37 7.37
N ARG A 484 0.48 -17.03 7.50
CA ARG A 484 1.67 -16.18 7.57
C ARG A 484 2.46 -16.43 8.86
N GLN A 485 1.77 -16.59 9.99
CA GLN A 485 2.41 -16.92 11.26
C GLN A 485 3.15 -18.26 11.20
N PHE A 486 2.54 -19.28 10.58
CA PHE A 486 3.21 -20.56 10.35
C PHE A 486 4.53 -20.40 9.60
N LEU A 487 4.56 -19.59 8.52
CA LEU A 487 5.79 -19.35 7.76
C LEU A 487 6.86 -18.62 8.59
N LEU A 488 6.48 -17.61 9.37
CA LEU A 488 7.39 -16.89 10.27
C LEU A 488 8.05 -17.85 11.26
N ASP A 489 7.25 -18.65 11.96
CA ASP A 489 7.73 -19.60 12.97
C ASP A 489 8.62 -20.68 12.32
N ALA A 490 8.15 -21.25 11.21
CA ALA A 490 8.87 -22.29 10.47
C ALA A 490 10.25 -21.81 9.97
N LEU A 491 10.33 -20.57 9.47
CA LEU A 491 11.58 -19.96 9.02
C LEU A 491 12.47 -19.49 10.18
N GLY A 492 12.00 -19.55 11.43
CA GLY A 492 12.76 -19.10 12.59
C GLY A 492 12.95 -17.60 12.59
N LEU A 493 11.92 -16.90 12.11
CA LEU A 493 11.76 -15.46 12.11
C LEU A 493 10.84 -15.09 13.29
N THR A 494 11.17 -15.56 14.50
CA THR A 494 10.40 -15.18 15.68
C THR A 494 10.87 -13.79 16.14
N ALA A 495 9.92 -12.87 16.31
CA ALA A 495 10.08 -11.78 17.28
C ALA A 495 10.48 -12.40 18.63
N ASP A 496 11.46 -11.81 19.32
CA ASP A 496 12.04 -12.33 20.55
C ASP A 496 11.03 -13.00 21.49
N ALA A 497 11.38 -14.21 21.94
CA ALA A 497 10.59 -15.03 22.83
C ALA A 497 10.20 -14.28 24.13
N GLY A 498 8.91 -13.95 24.24
CA GLY A 498 8.27 -13.42 25.44
C GLY A 498 6.99 -14.18 25.77
N GLN A 499 7.16 -15.36 26.39
CA GLN A 499 6.17 -16.12 27.16
C GLN A 499 4.92 -16.68 26.44
N ALA A 500 4.98 -17.99 26.19
CA ALA A 500 3.81 -18.85 26.05
C ALA A 500 2.94 -18.81 27.32
N VAL A 501 1.69 -18.33 27.19
CA VAL A 501 0.68 -18.44 28.24
C VAL A 501 0.07 -19.84 28.19
N ARG A 502 0.50 -20.70 29.10
CA ARG A 502 -0.25 -21.90 29.48
C ARG A 502 -1.54 -21.47 30.18
N VAL A 503 -2.67 -21.85 29.60
CA VAL A 503 -4.00 -21.68 30.19
C VAL A 503 -4.14 -22.65 31.36
N SER A 504 -4.23 -22.13 32.58
CA SER A 504 -4.78 -22.90 33.71
C SER A 504 -5.60 -22.02 34.66
N GLY A 505 -6.87 -22.44 34.80
CA GLY A 505 -7.83 -22.27 35.90
C GLY A 505 -7.72 -21.18 36.99
N ARG A 506 -8.83 -20.41 37.06
CA ARG A 506 -9.64 -20.03 38.25
C ARG A 506 -9.23 -18.86 39.18
N LYS A 507 -10.21 -17.92 39.24
CA LYS A 507 -10.87 -17.25 40.41
C LYS A 507 -10.40 -15.86 40.91
N LYS A 508 -11.29 -14.89 40.64
CA LYS A 508 -11.93 -13.84 41.49
C LYS A 508 -11.10 -12.79 42.28
N ARG A 509 -11.46 -11.51 42.00
CA ARG A 509 -11.55 -10.27 42.85
C ARG A 509 -10.23 -9.81 43.55
N SER A 510 -9.90 -8.54 43.79
CA SER A 510 -10.59 -7.23 43.93
C SER A 510 -9.55 -6.09 43.92
N ASP A 511 -10.04 -4.88 43.66
CA ASP A 511 -9.61 -3.54 44.12
C ASP A 511 -8.29 -2.86 43.71
N SER A 512 -8.51 -1.64 43.21
CA SER A 512 -7.72 -0.41 43.11
C SER A 512 -6.35 -0.29 43.81
N SER A 513 -5.36 0.22 43.08
CA SER A 513 -4.69 1.50 43.35
C SER A 513 -3.58 1.73 42.32
N GLY A 514 -3.44 2.98 41.85
CA GLY A 514 -2.50 3.34 40.80
C GLY A 514 -1.04 3.20 41.21
N LEU A 515 -0.20 2.76 40.28
CA LEU A 515 1.25 2.93 40.31
C LEU A 515 1.77 3.26 38.91
N PRO A 516 2.84 4.07 38.81
CA PRO A 516 3.33 4.66 37.58
C PRO A 516 4.07 3.61 36.73
N VAL A 517 3.70 3.46 35.47
CA VAL A 517 4.43 2.60 34.55
C VAL A 517 5.72 3.32 34.13
N LYS A 518 6.85 2.89 34.72
CA LYS A 518 8.18 3.14 34.16
C LYS A 518 8.26 2.42 32.81
N ASN A 519 8.58 3.19 31.78
CA ASN A 519 8.74 2.73 30.40
C ASN A 519 10.02 1.90 30.28
N ASN A 520 9.92 0.57 30.41
CA ASN A 520 10.99 -0.40 30.20
C ASN A 520 10.59 -1.46 29.14
N GLY A 521 9.92 -1.03 28.07
CA GLY A 521 9.66 -1.89 26.91
C GLY A 521 10.82 -1.79 25.92
N ALA A 522 11.52 -2.91 25.68
CA ALA A 522 12.41 -3.03 24.53
C ALA A 522 11.60 -2.76 23.23
N PRO A 523 12.19 -2.12 22.20
CA PRO A 523 11.49 -1.85 20.96
C PRO A 523 11.03 -3.18 20.33
N VAL A 524 9.73 -3.29 20.05
CA VAL A 524 9.17 -4.39 19.26
C VAL A 524 9.89 -4.40 17.91
N ALA A 525 10.47 -5.53 17.52
CA ALA A 525 11.12 -5.68 16.22
C ALA A 525 10.11 -5.37 15.11
N VAL A 526 10.26 -4.22 14.45
CA VAL A 526 9.37 -3.77 13.39
C VAL A 526 9.70 -4.56 12.12
N ASP A 527 8.72 -5.25 11.57
CA ASP A 527 8.81 -5.99 10.30
C ASP A 527 9.26 -5.04 9.16
N ASP A 528 10.36 -5.38 8.49
CA ASP A 528 10.86 -4.66 7.32
C ASP A 528 9.80 -4.54 6.21
N GLY A 529 8.90 -5.52 6.10
CA GLY A 529 7.76 -5.53 5.19
C GLY A 529 6.71 -4.45 5.56
N PHE A 530 6.42 -4.28 6.85
CA PHE A 530 5.56 -3.20 7.34
C PHE A 530 6.16 -1.83 7.03
N ILE A 531 7.45 -1.63 7.32
CA ILE A 531 8.15 -0.35 7.06
C ILE A 531 8.17 -0.05 5.56
N LYS A 532 8.48 -1.03 4.72
CA LYS A 532 8.51 -0.86 3.27
C LYS A 532 7.12 -0.55 2.71
N GLY A 533 6.10 -1.33 3.09
CA GLY A 533 4.73 -1.09 2.64
C GLY A 533 4.21 0.27 3.08
N ALA A 534 4.49 0.69 4.32
CA ALA A 534 4.09 2.01 4.81
C ALA A 534 4.80 3.14 4.04
N ARG A 535 6.09 2.98 3.71
CA ARG A 535 6.85 3.93 2.89
C ARG A 535 6.32 4.03 1.47
N ASP A 536 6.08 2.90 0.81
CA ASP A 536 5.59 2.89 -0.58
C ASP A 536 4.20 3.55 -0.68
N LEU A 537 3.32 3.24 0.28
CA LEU A 537 2.00 3.83 0.36
C LEU A 537 2.01 5.32 0.74
N ALA A 538 2.96 5.76 1.58
CA ALA A 538 3.16 7.18 1.89
C ALA A 538 3.72 7.95 0.68
N LEU A 539 4.62 7.33 -0.08
CA LEU A 539 5.13 7.91 -1.32
C LEU A 539 4.02 8.05 -2.36
N TYR A 540 3.19 7.02 -2.54
CA TYR A 540 2.02 7.07 -3.41
C TYR A 540 1.07 8.22 -3.03
N ASP A 541 0.74 8.37 -1.73
CA ASP A 541 -0.11 9.47 -1.27
C ASP A 541 0.54 10.84 -1.54
N SER A 542 1.85 10.96 -1.30
CA SER A 542 2.61 12.18 -1.56
C SER A 542 2.62 12.54 -3.04
N GLU A 543 2.80 11.56 -3.93
CA GLU A 543 2.76 11.74 -5.38
C GLU A 543 1.35 12.14 -5.85
N ARG A 544 0.31 11.48 -5.35
CA ARG A 544 -1.08 11.82 -5.64
C ARG A 544 -1.42 13.23 -5.18
N PHE A 545 -1.01 13.61 -3.96
CA PHE A 545 -1.20 14.96 -3.43
C PHE A 545 -0.48 16.00 -4.30
N SER A 546 0.79 15.74 -4.64
CA SER A 546 1.60 16.64 -5.46
C SER A 546 1.00 16.80 -6.87
N ALA A 547 0.56 15.70 -7.48
CA ALA A 547 -0.09 15.73 -8.78
C ALA A 547 -1.42 16.50 -8.74
N ALA A 548 -2.26 16.29 -7.73
CA ALA A 548 -3.49 17.05 -7.54
C ALA A 548 -3.23 18.55 -7.26
N TYR A 549 -2.16 18.87 -6.53
CA TYR A 549 -1.76 20.25 -6.28
C TYR A 549 -1.25 20.94 -7.54
N MET A 550 -0.50 20.25 -8.40
CA MET A 550 0.03 20.81 -9.65
C MET A 550 -0.99 20.86 -10.78
N ASN A 551 -1.81 19.81 -10.92
CA ASN A 551 -2.66 19.57 -12.09
C ASN A 551 -4.16 19.51 -11.77
N GLY A 552 -4.55 19.83 -10.53
CA GLY A 552 -5.95 19.77 -10.10
C GLY A 552 -6.83 20.81 -10.80
N ASP A 553 -8.15 20.66 -10.63
CA ASP A 553 -9.16 21.54 -11.21
C ASP A 553 -8.82 23.03 -10.96
N PRO A 554 -8.56 23.83 -12.01
CA PRO A 554 -8.23 25.24 -11.87
C PRO A 554 -9.30 26.06 -11.14
N VAL A 555 -10.58 25.65 -11.25
CA VAL A 555 -11.70 26.31 -10.56
C VAL A 555 -11.62 26.02 -9.06
N GLY A 556 -11.55 24.74 -8.67
CA GLY A 556 -11.40 24.31 -7.28
C GLY A 556 -10.18 24.93 -6.58
N GLN A 557 -9.03 25.00 -7.27
CA GLN A 557 -7.85 25.67 -6.73
C GLN A 557 -8.04 27.18 -6.55
N ALA A 558 -8.76 27.84 -7.46
CA ALA A 558 -9.08 29.26 -7.33
C ALA A 558 -10.05 29.52 -6.17
N ARG A 559 -11.08 28.68 -6.00
CA ARG A 559 -12.00 28.71 -4.85
C ARG A 559 -11.24 28.58 -3.53
N ALA A 560 -10.36 27.59 -3.42
CA ALA A 560 -9.56 27.37 -2.21
C ALA A 560 -8.68 28.59 -1.84
N ARG A 561 -8.02 29.22 -2.82
CA ARG A 561 -7.22 30.43 -2.59
C ARG A 561 -8.05 31.63 -2.18
N LEU A 562 -9.19 31.86 -2.84
CA LEU A 562 -10.12 32.93 -2.48
C LEU A 562 -10.59 32.79 -1.04
N MET A 563 -11.05 31.60 -0.64
CA MET A 563 -11.49 31.35 0.73
C MET A 563 -10.37 31.49 1.74
N PHE A 564 -9.18 30.97 1.44
CA PHE A 564 -8.04 31.07 2.35
C PHE A 564 -7.70 32.53 2.70
N HIS A 565 -7.67 33.42 1.69
CA HIS A 565 -7.39 34.84 1.91
C HIS A 565 -8.58 35.60 2.49
N ALA A 566 -9.80 35.33 2.03
CA ALA A 566 -11.02 35.94 2.57
C ALA A 566 -11.21 35.59 4.05
N HIS A 567 -11.03 34.32 4.43
CA HIS A 567 -11.12 33.87 5.81
C HIS A 567 -10.06 34.54 6.71
N ALA A 568 -8.87 34.84 6.18
CA ALA A 568 -7.88 35.62 6.93
C ALA A 568 -8.37 37.04 7.25
N LEU A 569 -9.16 37.67 6.36
CA LEU A 569 -9.83 38.94 6.62
C LEU A 569 -10.95 38.77 7.66
N GLU A 570 -11.80 37.75 7.51
CA GLU A 570 -12.90 37.46 8.45
C GLU A 570 -12.40 37.28 9.89
N LYS A 571 -11.29 36.56 10.08
CA LYS A 571 -10.66 36.42 11.41
C LYS A 571 -10.31 37.79 11.99
N GLY A 572 -9.67 38.65 11.19
CA GLY A 572 -9.35 39.99 11.67
C GLY A 572 -10.58 40.86 11.96
N LEU A 573 -11.66 40.71 11.18
CA LEU A 573 -12.95 41.36 11.44
C LEU A 573 -13.64 40.83 12.70
N SER A 574 -13.36 39.61 13.12
CA SER A 574 -13.96 39.01 14.32
C SER A 574 -13.31 39.46 15.65
N HIS A 575 -12.29 40.31 15.64
CA HIS A 575 -11.75 40.86 16.88
C HIS A 575 -12.72 41.86 17.54
N SER A 576 -12.95 41.71 18.84
CA SER A 576 -13.64 42.75 19.63
C SER A 576 -12.80 44.03 19.67
N LYS A 577 -11.49 43.90 19.89
CA LYS A 577 -10.51 44.98 19.75
C LYS A 577 -10.01 45.07 18.30
N PHE A 578 -10.86 45.63 17.45
CA PHE A 578 -10.55 45.80 16.05
C PHE A 578 -9.32 46.70 15.85
N ARG A 579 -8.40 46.27 14.98
CA ARG A 579 -7.22 47.04 14.59
C ARG A 579 -7.40 47.60 13.18
N PRO A 580 -7.64 48.91 12.99
CA PRO A 580 -7.76 49.50 11.67
C PRO A 580 -6.51 49.25 10.80
N GLY A 581 -6.71 49.07 9.49
CA GLY A 581 -5.65 48.83 8.51
C GLY A 581 -5.00 47.44 8.56
N PHE A 582 -5.56 46.49 9.31
CA PHE A 582 -5.02 45.12 9.34
C PHE A 582 -5.17 44.41 7.98
N GLY A 583 -4.45 43.30 7.78
CA GLY A 583 -4.74 42.42 6.65
C GLY A 583 -4.13 42.83 5.30
N LYS A 584 -3.11 43.72 5.28
CA LYS A 584 -2.38 44.16 4.08
C LYS A 584 -2.05 43.03 3.08
N LYS A 585 -1.50 41.91 3.57
CA LYS A 585 -1.17 40.75 2.72
C LYS A 585 -2.43 40.03 2.22
N PRO A 586 -3.36 39.56 3.08
CA PRO A 586 -4.64 38.99 2.64
C PRO A 586 -5.41 39.85 1.65
N MET A 587 -5.55 41.16 1.92
CA MET A 587 -6.31 42.09 1.07
C MET A 587 -5.74 42.15 -0.35
N GLY A 588 -4.43 42.34 -0.50
CA GLY A 588 -3.79 42.34 -1.81
C GLY A 588 -3.90 40.99 -2.55
N ARG A 589 -3.99 39.87 -1.82
CA ARG A 589 -4.22 38.55 -2.41
C ARG A 589 -5.67 38.37 -2.85
N VAL A 590 -6.65 38.83 -2.07
CA VAL A 590 -8.07 38.86 -2.45
C VAL A 590 -8.24 39.67 -3.74
N ALA A 591 -7.71 40.90 -3.79
CA ALA A 591 -7.80 41.75 -4.97
C ALA A 591 -7.22 41.11 -6.25
N ARG A 592 -6.08 40.43 -6.11
CA ARG A 592 -5.47 39.68 -7.22
C ARG A 592 -6.32 38.49 -7.64
N ASP A 593 -6.82 37.70 -6.69
CA ASP A 593 -7.50 36.44 -6.96
C ASP A 593 -8.90 36.68 -7.52
N THR A 594 -9.63 37.72 -7.06
CA THR A 594 -10.94 38.12 -7.64
C THR A 594 -10.79 38.70 -9.04
N ARG A 595 -9.75 39.50 -9.31
CA ARG A 595 -9.45 39.97 -10.67
C ARG A 595 -9.21 38.79 -11.62
N LYS A 596 -8.34 37.85 -11.24
CA LYS A 596 -8.06 36.65 -12.05
C LYS A 596 -9.31 35.79 -12.27
N TRP A 597 -10.20 35.73 -11.29
CA TRP A 597 -11.48 35.03 -11.39
C TRP A 597 -12.33 35.61 -12.53
N LEU A 598 -12.51 36.93 -12.55
CA LEU A 598 -13.24 37.64 -13.61
C LEU A 598 -12.56 37.54 -14.98
N GLU A 599 -11.24 37.73 -15.05
CA GLU A 599 -10.47 37.60 -16.30
C GLU A 599 -10.59 36.20 -16.92
N SER A 600 -10.84 35.18 -16.10
CA SER A 600 -11.04 33.82 -16.57
C SER A 600 -12.49 33.52 -16.98
N GLY A 601 -13.39 34.51 -17.01
CA GLY A 601 -14.80 34.34 -17.37
C GLY A 601 -15.61 33.50 -16.38
N LYS A 602 -15.14 33.31 -15.14
CA LYS A 602 -15.84 32.50 -14.13
C LYS A 602 -17.03 33.28 -13.54
N SER A 603 -18.08 32.55 -13.18
CA SER A 603 -19.32 33.16 -12.66
C SER A 603 -19.10 33.97 -11.39
N ILE A 604 -19.69 35.15 -11.33
CA ILE A 604 -19.76 35.98 -10.11
C ILE A 604 -20.74 35.43 -9.07
N ASP A 605 -21.60 34.49 -9.48
CA ASP A 605 -22.55 33.84 -8.59
C ASP A 605 -21.91 32.74 -7.75
N ASP A 606 -20.64 32.41 -7.99
CA ASP A 606 -19.90 31.43 -7.23
C ASP A 606 -19.82 31.82 -5.74
N PRO A 607 -20.16 30.91 -4.82
CA PRO A 607 -20.24 31.22 -3.39
C PRO A 607 -18.89 31.64 -2.79
N PHE A 608 -17.76 31.19 -3.34
CA PHE A 608 -16.41 31.55 -2.86
C PHE A 608 -16.03 32.96 -3.30
N PHE A 609 -16.43 33.32 -4.51
CA PHE A 609 -16.27 34.66 -5.01
C PHE A 609 -17.15 35.62 -4.20
N LYS A 610 -18.43 35.31 -4.02
CA LYS A 610 -19.36 36.10 -3.17
C LYS A 610 -18.85 36.28 -1.75
N ALA A 611 -18.34 35.22 -1.12
CA ALA A 611 -17.77 35.30 0.22
C ALA A 611 -16.54 36.23 0.29
N ALA A 612 -15.66 36.18 -0.72
CA ALA A 612 -14.49 37.06 -0.79
C ALA A 612 -14.87 38.53 -1.00
N ILE A 613 -15.85 38.80 -1.88
CA ILE A 613 -16.38 40.15 -2.12
C ILE A 613 -17.08 40.69 -0.87
N SER A 614 -17.93 39.88 -0.22
CA SER A 614 -18.63 40.25 1.02
C SER A 614 -17.65 40.52 2.17
N ALA A 615 -16.59 39.70 2.33
CA ALA A 615 -15.56 39.96 3.32
C ALA A 615 -14.79 41.27 3.06
N ALA A 616 -14.55 41.62 1.79
CA ALA A 616 -13.95 42.91 1.44
C ALA A 616 -14.92 44.07 1.67
N HIS A 617 -16.21 43.92 1.33
CA HIS A 617 -17.27 44.89 1.60
C HIS A 617 -17.34 45.23 3.09
N VAL A 618 -17.49 44.22 3.96
CA VAL A 618 -17.55 44.40 5.42
C VAL A 618 -16.26 45.04 5.95
N TYR A 619 -15.11 44.74 5.33
CA TYR A 619 -13.86 45.39 5.68
C TYR A 619 -13.91 46.89 5.38
N PHE A 620 -14.27 47.31 4.17
CA PHE A 620 -14.30 48.72 3.79
C PHE A 620 -15.36 49.51 4.55
N ASP A 621 -16.59 48.99 4.65
CA ASP A 621 -17.69 49.61 5.40
C ASP A 621 -17.30 49.82 6.88
N ARG A 622 -16.63 48.84 7.50
CA ARG A 622 -16.15 49.01 8.90
C ARG A 622 -15.07 50.08 9.04
N HIS A 623 -14.18 50.25 8.07
CA HIS A 623 -13.14 51.29 8.13
C HIS A 623 -13.70 52.68 7.86
N GLU A 624 -14.67 52.80 6.95
CA GLU A 624 -15.41 54.03 6.70
C GLU A 624 -16.13 54.50 7.97
N ARG A 625 -16.84 53.61 8.66
CA ARG A 625 -17.50 53.92 9.95
C ARG A 625 -16.52 54.33 11.06
N LEU A 626 -15.26 53.94 10.96
CA LEU A 626 -14.20 54.28 11.91
C LEU A 626 -13.38 55.51 11.48
N ASP A 627 -13.72 56.13 10.36
CA ASP A 627 -12.98 57.26 9.77
C ASP A 627 -11.48 56.96 9.60
N PHE A 628 -11.15 55.75 9.11
CA PHE A 628 -9.76 55.31 8.91
C PHE A 628 -9.46 55.06 7.43
N ASP A 629 -8.45 55.77 6.90
CA ASP A 629 -8.09 55.70 5.49
C ASP A 629 -7.48 54.34 5.09
N VAL A 630 -8.20 53.65 4.21
CA VAL A 630 -7.78 52.40 3.55
C VAL A 630 -7.83 52.50 2.02
N SER A 631 -7.79 53.72 1.46
CA SER A 631 -7.91 53.98 0.02
C SER A 631 -6.85 53.23 -0.80
N HIS A 632 -5.63 53.12 -0.26
CA HIS A 632 -4.56 52.34 -0.86
C HIS A 632 -4.87 50.84 -1.05
N PHE A 633 -5.79 50.26 -0.25
CA PHE A 633 -6.31 48.91 -0.49
C PHE A 633 -7.41 48.89 -1.54
N TRP A 634 -8.27 49.91 -1.54
CA TRP A 634 -9.34 50.06 -2.55
C TRP A 634 -8.77 50.13 -3.97
N GLU A 635 -7.67 50.87 -4.15
CA GLU A 635 -6.94 51.01 -5.41
C GLU A 635 -6.33 49.70 -5.95
N MET A 636 -6.20 48.65 -5.11
CA MET A 636 -5.69 47.35 -5.57
C MET A 636 -6.72 46.55 -6.39
N PHE A 637 -8.00 46.88 -6.26
CA PHE A 637 -9.11 46.21 -6.94
C PHE A 637 -9.34 46.82 -8.33
N SER A 638 -9.73 45.99 -9.30
CA SER A 638 -10.15 46.52 -10.61
C SER A 638 -11.50 47.23 -10.49
N PRO A 639 -11.82 48.19 -11.39
CA PRO A 639 -13.08 48.94 -11.33
C PRO A 639 -14.33 48.04 -11.25
N ARG A 640 -14.34 46.93 -11.99
CA ARG A 640 -15.43 45.96 -11.94
C ARG A 640 -15.55 45.28 -10.57
N VAL A 641 -14.43 44.96 -9.93
CA VAL A 641 -14.47 44.36 -8.59
C VAL A 641 -14.89 45.39 -7.54
N GLN A 642 -14.45 46.64 -7.66
CA GLN A 642 -14.89 47.74 -6.80
C GLN A 642 -16.41 47.91 -6.83
N GLU A 643 -17.00 47.93 -8.03
CA GLU A 643 -18.45 47.98 -8.21
C GLU A 643 -19.16 46.82 -7.48
N LEU A 644 -18.66 45.59 -7.64
CA LEU A 644 -19.21 44.40 -6.98
C LEU A 644 -19.07 44.46 -5.46
N ILE A 645 -17.99 45.04 -4.93
CA ILE A 645 -17.81 45.25 -3.48
C ILE A 645 -18.82 46.27 -2.96
N THR A 646 -19.06 47.36 -3.69
CA THR A 646 -20.05 48.37 -3.31
C THR A 646 -21.48 47.82 -3.30
N GLN A 647 -21.81 46.91 -4.22
CA GLN A 647 -23.14 46.30 -4.33
C GLN A 647 -23.35 45.11 -3.38
N ALA A 648 -22.29 44.60 -2.75
CA ALA A 648 -22.38 43.43 -1.87
C ALA A 648 -22.97 43.77 -0.49
N ASP A 649 -23.32 42.71 0.25
CA ASP A 649 -23.80 42.76 1.62
C ASP A 649 -22.90 41.96 2.56
N ASP A 650 -23.29 41.82 3.82
CA ASP A 650 -22.61 41.02 4.84
C ASP A 650 -23.13 39.57 4.95
N GLN A 651 -24.01 39.11 4.04
CA GLN A 651 -24.66 37.80 4.15
C GLN A 651 -23.74 36.63 3.80
N HIS A 652 -22.74 36.86 2.94
CA HIS A 652 -21.92 35.81 2.35
C HIS A 652 -20.50 35.72 2.93
N GLY A 653 -20.04 36.73 3.67
CA GLY A 653 -18.74 36.79 4.33
C GLY A 653 -18.70 37.80 5.49
N GLY A 654 -17.64 37.79 6.28
CA GLY A 654 -17.41 38.76 7.37
C GLY A 654 -17.45 38.16 8.77
N ALA A 655 -17.92 38.94 9.75
CA ALA A 655 -18.00 38.55 11.16
C ALA A 655 -19.41 38.74 11.72
N LEU A 656 -19.83 37.86 12.62
CA LEU A 656 -21.14 37.87 13.28
C LEU A 656 -21.02 37.53 14.75
N LYS A 657 -22.02 37.92 15.57
CA LYS A 657 -22.09 37.53 16.97
C LYS A 657 -22.19 36.02 17.10
N SER A 658 -21.52 35.43 18.08
CA SER A 658 -21.47 33.97 18.25
C SER A 658 -22.84 33.31 18.48
N ARG A 659 -23.81 34.06 19.03
CA ARG A 659 -25.20 33.62 19.22
C ARG A 659 -26.08 33.66 17.95
N LEU A 660 -25.65 34.32 16.87
CA LEU A 660 -26.50 34.43 15.67
C LEU A 660 -26.47 33.14 14.86
N ASP A 661 -27.67 32.63 14.56
CA ASP A 661 -27.88 31.47 13.72
C ASP A 661 -27.41 31.74 12.30
N ARG A 662 -26.63 30.80 11.76
CA ARG A 662 -26.17 30.86 10.37
C ARG A 662 -27.24 30.36 9.40
N GLU A 663 -28.05 29.43 9.89
CA GLU A 663 -29.12 28.70 9.22
C GLU A 663 -30.28 28.58 10.22
N ALA A 664 -31.53 28.59 9.75
CA ALA A 664 -32.69 28.58 10.65
C ALA A 664 -32.69 27.32 11.54
N VAL A 665 -32.59 27.51 12.86
CA VAL A 665 -32.65 26.44 13.84
C VAL A 665 -34.12 26.16 14.18
N PRO A 666 -34.62 24.91 14.08
CA PRO A 666 -35.96 24.57 14.53
C PRO A 666 -36.12 24.89 16.03
N VAL A 667 -37.14 25.67 16.39
CA VAL A 667 -37.32 26.25 17.74
C VAL A 667 -37.26 25.18 18.84
N ALA A 668 -36.43 25.45 19.87
CA ALA A 668 -36.19 24.60 21.03
C ALA A 668 -36.62 25.25 22.36
N GLY A 669 -36.99 24.41 23.33
CA GLY A 669 -37.11 24.76 24.75
C GLY A 669 -36.49 23.66 25.63
N GLY A 670 -35.52 24.02 26.48
CA GLY A 670 -34.87 23.17 27.51
C GLY A 670 -33.91 22.09 26.98
N ASP A 671 -32.69 22.03 27.54
CA ASP A 671 -31.50 21.29 27.05
C ASP A 671 -31.14 21.61 25.58
N LYS A 672 -29.84 21.65 25.23
CA LYS A 672 -29.44 21.82 23.82
C LYS A 672 -29.77 20.51 23.08
N PHE A 673 -30.67 20.57 22.09
CA PHE A 673 -30.94 19.42 21.23
C PHE A 673 -29.77 19.22 20.25
N PHE A 674 -29.64 18.03 19.67
CA PHE A 674 -28.55 17.70 18.75
C PHE A 674 -28.36 18.76 17.64
N MET A 675 -29.46 19.25 17.07
CA MET A 675 -29.43 20.28 16.03
C MET A 675 -28.88 21.62 16.57
N ASP A 676 -29.25 22.02 17.79
CA ASP A 676 -28.73 23.24 18.42
C ASP A 676 -27.21 23.16 18.61
N VAL A 677 -26.69 21.98 18.97
CA VAL A 677 -25.24 21.78 19.16
C VAL A 677 -24.50 21.83 17.82
N VAL A 678 -24.98 21.07 16.83
CA VAL A 678 -24.32 20.97 15.52
C VAL A 678 -24.35 22.30 14.78
N TYR A 679 -25.52 22.94 14.70
CA TYR A 679 -25.69 24.23 14.05
C TYR A 679 -25.25 25.40 14.91
N GLY A 680 -25.09 25.23 16.23
CA GLY A 680 -24.57 26.24 17.15
C GLY A 680 -23.04 26.29 17.21
N ARG A 681 -22.33 25.19 16.93
CA ARG A 681 -20.86 25.15 17.06
C ARG A 681 -20.17 26.23 16.22
N ARG A 682 -19.37 27.08 16.87
CA ARG A 682 -18.53 28.14 16.24
C ARG A 682 -17.09 28.05 16.68
N SER A 683 -16.18 28.64 15.90
CA SER A 683 -14.78 28.76 16.30
C SER A 683 -14.60 30.05 17.10
N VAL A 684 -14.73 29.95 18.43
CA VAL A 684 -14.61 31.06 19.37
C VAL A 684 -13.14 31.34 19.66
N ARG A 685 -12.71 32.61 19.61
CA ARG A 685 -11.28 32.97 19.76
C ARG A 685 -11.01 34.01 20.84
N GLU A 686 -12.07 34.55 21.41
CA GLU A 686 -12.01 35.48 22.54
C GLU A 686 -12.78 34.87 23.70
N TYR A 687 -12.09 34.80 24.84
CA TYR A 687 -12.55 34.10 26.03
C TYR A 687 -12.59 35.08 27.20
N THR A 688 -13.49 34.83 28.13
CA THR A 688 -13.49 35.48 29.44
C THR A 688 -12.29 34.97 30.26
N PRO A 689 -11.85 35.73 31.29
CA PRO A 689 -10.82 35.27 32.21
C PRO A 689 -11.30 34.18 33.19
N GLU A 690 -12.57 33.77 33.13
CA GLU A 690 -13.14 32.78 34.03
C GLU A 690 -12.45 31.41 33.85
N PRO A 691 -12.04 30.74 34.95
CA PRO A 691 -11.40 29.44 34.87
C PRO A 691 -12.33 28.39 34.27
N ILE A 692 -11.76 27.44 33.52
CA ILE A 692 -12.50 26.33 32.91
C ILE A 692 -12.79 25.28 33.98
N ASN A 693 -14.05 24.84 34.09
CA ASN A 693 -14.40 23.71 34.93
C ASN A 693 -13.90 22.41 34.28
N LEU A 694 -13.02 21.68 34.98
CA LEU A 694 -12.45 20.43 34.49
C LEU A 694 -13.50 19.34 34.26
N ASP A 695 -14.61 19.35 34.99
CA ASP A 695 -15.68 18.37 34.82
C ASP A 695 -16.43 18.56 33.51
N GLN A 696 -16.57 19.80 33.03
CA GLN A 696 -17.08 20.08 31.68
C GLN A 696 -16.14 19.47 30.61
N VAL A 697 -14.82 19.62 30.79
CA VAL A 697 -13.83 19.02 29.88
C VAL A 697 -13.92 17.49 29.91
N ARG A 698 -14.03 16.88 31.10
CA ARG A 698 -14.18 15.42 31.23
C ARG A 698 -15.46 14.91 30.56
N GLN A 699 -16.58 15.61 30.76
CA GLN A 699 -17.85 15.26 30.13
C GLN A 699 -17.77 15.38 28.61
N ALA A 700 -17.13 16.44 28.09
CA ALA A 700 -16.89 16.58 26.65
C ALA A 700 -16.02 15.45 26.09
N VAL A 701 -14.98 15.01 26.82
CA VAL A 701 -14.14 13.86 26.44
C VAL A 701 -14.92 12.54 26.51
N GLN A 702 -15.82 12.37 27.47
CA GLN A 702 -16.70 11.20 27.57
C GLN A 702 -17.69 11.12 26.39
N ILE A 703 -18.20 12.26 25.92
CA ILE A 703 -18.99 12.33 24.69
C ILE A 703 -18.10 11.93 23.50
N ALA A 704 -16.89 12.48 23.42
CA ALA A 704 -15.95 12.18 22.34
C ALA A 704 -15.54 10.70 22.29
N SER A 705 -15.49 10.01 23.44
CA SER A 705 -15.14 8.59 23.50
C SER A 705 -16.18 7.66 22.87
N GLN A 706 -17.36 8.17 22.51
CA GLN A 706 -18.37 7.41 21.77
C GLN A 706 -18.10 7.41 20.25
N ALA A 707 -17.12 8.18 19.77
CA ALA A 707 -16.73 8.16 18.37
C ALA A 707 -16.22 6.77 17.98
N PRO A 708 -16.62 6.23 16.81
CA PRO A 708 -16.12 4.95 16.35
C PRO A 708 -14.62 5.04 16.04
N SER A 709 -13.92 3.93 16.24
CA SER A 709 -12.52 3.71 15.85
C SER A 709 -12.40 2.38 15.11
N VAL A 710 -11.39 2.23 14.25
CA VAL A 710 -11.20 0.99 13.49
C VAL A 710 -11.19 -0.22 14.43
N CYS A 711 -12.08 -1.18 14.18
CA CYS A 711 -12.26 -2.37 15.03
C CYS A 711 -12.32 -2.07 16.55
N ASN A 712 -12.80 -0.89 16.96
CA ASN A 712 -12.84 -0.41 18.34
C ASN A 712 -11.47 -0.35 19.06
N ARG A 713 -10.38 -0.10 18.33
CA ARG A 713 -9.01 -0.07 18.88
C ARG A 713 -8.65 1.22 19.63
N GLN A 714 -9.50 2.25 19.58
CA GLN A 714 -9.48 3.42 20.49
C GLN A 714 -8.10 4.11 20.58
N GLY A 715 -7.48 4.39 19.44
CA GLY A 715 -6.22 5.13 19.34
C GLY A 715 -6.22 6.60 19.82
N PRO A 716 -7.32 7.37 19.75
CA PRO A 716 -7.30 8.79 20.14
C PRO A 716 -6.91 9.06 21.61
N ARG A 717 -6.22 10.18 21.84
CA ARG A 717 -5.87 10.73 23.18
C ARG A 717 -6.16 12.23 23.22
N VAL A 718 -6.35 12.75 24.43
CA VAL A 718 -6.52 14.20 24.69
C VAL A 718 -5.55 14.64 25.78
N HIS A 719 -4.72 15.63 25.45
CA HIS A 719 -3.82 16.28 26.38
C HIS A 719 -4.36 17.66 26.73
N TYR A 720 -4.48 17.99 28.01
CA TYR A 720 -5.02 19.29 28.46
C TYR A 720 -3.96 20.13 29.15
N PHE A 721 -3.75 21.35 28.64
CA PHE A 721 -2.81 22.33 29.14
C PHE A 721 -3.55 23.52 29.77
N ARG A 722 -3.07 23.91 30.96
CA ARG A 722 -3.60 25.03 31.76
C ARG A 722 -2.54 26.08 32.11
N ASP A 723 -1.25 25.74 32.03
CA ASP A 723 -0.18 26.68 32.32
C ASP A 723 -0.11 27.76 31.23
N PRO A 724 -0.34 29.05 31.56
CA PRO A 724 -0.34 30.12 30.56
C PRO A 724 0.98 30.23 29.78
N THR A 725 2.11 29.97 30.46
CA THR A 725 3.44 30.05 29.83
C THR A 725 3.63 28.95 28.79
N GLN A 726 3.20 27.73 29.11
CA GLN A 726 3.23 26.61 28.18
C GLN A 726 2.23 26.82 27.03
N ILE A 727 1.01 27.28 27.31
CA ILE A 727 0.00 27.59 26.28
C ILE A 727 0.54 28.63 25.30
N GLU A 728 1.14 29.71 25.80
CA GLU A 728 1.72 30.75 24.96
C GLU A 728 2.77 30.20 23.98
N LYS A 729 3.71 29.40 24.49
CA LYS A 729 4.74 28.76 23.67
C LYS A 729 4.14 27.89 22.56
N LEU A 730 3.19 27.03 22.91
CA LEU A 730 2.56 26.09 21.97
C LEU A 730 1.74 26.80 20.91
N VAL A 731 0.94 27.79 21.32
CA VAL A 731 0.09 28.57 20.42
C VAL A 731 0.93 29.40 19.46
N ASN A 732 2.06 29.94 19.92
CA ASN A 732 2.99 30.67 19.06
C ASN A 732 3.65 29.76 18.01
N LEU A 733 3.99 28.52 18.38
CA LEU A 733 4.53 27.52 17.44
C LEU A 733 3.49 27.05 16.43
N GLN A 734 2.24 26.85 16.86
CA GLN A 734 1.12 26.46 15.99
C GLN A 734 0.80 27.58 14.98
N GLY A 735 0.87 28.84 15.40
CA GLY A 735 0.85 30.03 14.52
C GLY A 735 -0.53 30.45 14.00
N GLY A 736 -1.59 29.69 14.27
CA GLY A 736 -2.96 29.95 13.81
C GLY A 736 -3.78 30.87 14.71
N PHE A 737 -3.27 31.22 15.89
CA PHE A 737 -3.98 32.04 16.90
C PHE A 737 -3.35 33.42 17.13
N GLY A 738 -2.52 33.89 16.19
CA GLY A 738 -1.90 35.21 16.28
C GLY A 738 -2.94 36.34 16.33
N GLY A 739 -2.68 37.36 17.13
CA GLY A 739 -3.54 38.54 17.27
C GLY A 739 -4.61 38.44 18.36
N TYR A 740 -4.89 37.25 18.90
CA TYR A 740 -5.83 37.06 20.02
C TYR A 740 -5.10 36.96 21.37
N PRO A 741 -5.75 37.37 22.48
CA PRO A 741 -5.31 36.98 23.82
C PRO A 741 -5.17 35.46 23.93
N LYS A 742 -4.17 34.97 24.65
CA LYS A 742 -3.95 33.52 24.77
C LYS A 742 -5.14 32.84 25.47
N PRO A 743 -5.55 31.63 25.01
CA PRO A 743 -6.72 30.98 25.56
C PRO A 743 -6.47 30.53 27.01
N PRO A 744 -7.50 30.49 27.86
CA PRO A 744 -7.38 30.01 29.24
C PRO A 744 -7.15 28.50 29.34
N GLY A 745 -7.45 27.75 28.27
CA GLY A 745 -7.12 26.34 28.16
C GLY A 745 -6.76 25.94 26.73
N LEU A 746 -5.93 24.91 26.62
CA LEU A 746 -5.53 24.34 25.33
C LEU A 746 -5.60 22.82 25.41
N LEU A 747 -6.32 22.20 24.48
CA LEU A 747 -6.30 20.76 24.27
C LEU A 747 -5.38 20.43 23.09
N LEU A 748 -4.79 19.25 23.11
CA LEU A 748 -4.15 18.61 21.96
C LEU A 748 -4.77 17.23 21.78
N VAL A 749 -5.41 17.02 20.63
CA VAL A 749 -5.87 15.69 20.21
C VAL A 749 -4.73 15.02 19.47
N THR A 750 -4.42 13.79 19.88
CA THR A 750 -3.46 12.92 19.19
C THR A 750 -4.10 11.57 18.91
N CYS A 751 -3.47 10.75 18.07
CA CYS A 751 -3.85 9.36 17.89
C CYS A 751 -2.63 8.46 18.02
N ASP A 752 -2.72 7.46 18.88
CA ASP A 752 -1.67 6.46 19.10
C ASP A 752 -1.59 5.50 17.91
N LEU A 753 -0.52 5.60 17.14
CA LEU A 753 -0.27 4.81 15.94
C LEU A 753 -0.01 3.34 16.26
N THR A 754 0.30 2.98 17.52
CA THR A 754 0.41 1.57 17.93
C THR A 754 -0.93 0.84 17.92
N ALA A 755 -2.05 1.56 17.83
CA ALA A 755 -3.37 0.97 17.67
C ALA A 755 -3.61 0.37 16.27
N PHE A 756 -2.71 0.61 15.31
CA PHE A 756 -2.84 0.12 13.93
C PHE A 756 -1.84 -0.99 13.65
N VAL A 757 -2.28 -1.99 12.90
CA VAL A 757 -1.55 -3.26 12.76
C VAL A 757 -1.14 -3.56 11.31
N PHE A 758 -1.62 -2.77 10.34
CA PHE A 758 -1.24 -2.88 8.93
C PHE A 758 -0.70 -1.56 8.36
N SER A 759 0.23 -1.64 7.42
CA SER A 759 0.76 -0.47 6.70
C SER A 759 -0.30 0.28 5.89
N MET A 760 -1.36 -0.41 5.44
CA MET A 760 -2.51 0.19 4.78
C MET A 760 -3.28 1.16 5.68
N GLU A 761 -3.22 0.97 6.99
CA GLU A 761 -3.89 1.81 8.00
C GLU A 761 -3.12 3.10 8.30
N ARG A 762 -2.09 3.46 7.53
CA ARG A 762 -1.26 4.67 7.73
C ARG A 762 -2.03 5.99 7.90
N ASN A 763 -3.21 6.09 7.27
CA ASN A 763 -4.09 7.26 7.35
C ASN A 763 -5.17 7.13 8.42
N GLN A 764 -5.34 5.93 9.01
CA GLN A 764 -6.40 5.63 9.97
C GLN A 764 -6.28 6.45 11.25
N GLY A 765 -5.05 6.77 11.69
CA GLY A 765 -4.84 7.65 12.83
C GLY A 765 -5.46 9.04 12.65
N PHE A 766 -5.43 9.58 11.43
CA PHE A 766 -6.08 10.85 11.11
C PHE A 766 -7.60 10.74 11.00
N ILE A 767 -8.12 9.58 10.57
CA ILE A 767 -9.56 9.31 10.50
C ILE A 767 -10.14 9.19 11.92
N ASP A 768 -9.61 8.26 12.73
CA ASP A 768 -10.06 8.02 14.10
C ASP A 768 -9.89 9.28 14.96
N GLY A 769 -8.74 9.95 14.83
CA GLY A 769 -8.47 11.22 15.49
C GLY A 769 -9.42 12.34 15.05
N GLY A 770 -9.77 12.40 13.77
CA GLY A 770 -10.71 13.37 13.21
C GLY A 770 -12.15 13.17 13.70
N LEU A 771 -12.62 11.91 13.73
CA LEU A 771 -13.93 11.53 14.27
C LEU A 771 -14.04 11.90 15.75
N PHE A 772 -13.03 11.51 16.53
CA PHE A 772 -12.94 11.86 17.95
C PHE A 772 -12.90 13.37 18.16
N MET A 773 -12.08 14.11 17.39
CA MET A 773 -11.99 15.57 17.47
C MET A 773 -13.33 16.24 17.18
N MET A 774 -14.07 15.77 16.17
CA MET A 774 -15.39 16.33 15.85
C MET A 774 -16.38 16.10 16.99
N ALA A 775 -16.44 14.88 17.54
CA ALA A 775 -17.26 14.56 18.70
C ALA A 775 -16.87 15.39 19.94
N LEU A 776 -15.58 15.65 20.14
CA LEU A 776 -15.07 16.51 21.21
C LEU A 776 -15.51 17.97 21.03
N LEU A 777 -15.46 18.52 19.81
CA LEU A 777 -15.93 19.89 19.54
C LEU A 777 -17.43 20.04 19.81
N LEU A 778 -18.24 19.03 19.47
CA LEU A 778 -19.66 19.01 19.80
C LEU A 778 -19.89 18.83 21.30
N GLY A 779 -19.09 17.98 21.97
CA GLY A 779 -19.13 17.81 23.42
C GLY A 779 -18.79 19.11 24.16
N LEU A 780 -17.80 19.87 23.69
CA LEU A 780 -17.43 21.18 24.24
C LEU A 780 -18.57 22.19 24.09
N GLU A 781 -19.23 22.23 22.92
CA GLU A 781 -20.41 23.07 22.67
C GLU A 781 -21.59 22.67 23.59
N GLN A 782 -21.81 21.36 23.78
CA GLN A 782 -22.86 20.81 24.64
C GLN A 782 -22.67 21.24 26.10
N VAL A 783 -21.44 21.20 26.61
CA VAL A 783 -21.13 21.60 28.00
C VAL A 783 -20.96 23.10 28.17
N GLY A 784 -21.12 23.88 27.10
CA GLY A 784 -21.11 25.35 27.12
C GLY A 784 -19.74 26.02 26.99
N LEU A 785 -18.70 25.29 26.61
CA LEU A 785 -17.37 25.86 26.40
C LEU A 785 -17.18 26.32 24.95
N GLY A 786 -16.61 27.51 24.79
CA GLY A 786 -16.16 28.00 23.49
C GLY A 786 -14.91 27.22 23.06
N ALA A 787 -14.85 26.86 21.78
CA ALA A 787 -13.72 26.12 21.23
C ALA A 787 -13.27 26.67 19.88
N CYS A 788 -11.97 26.64 19.60
CA CYS A 788 -11.42 26.86 18.26
C CYS A 788 -10.40 25.79 17.92
N PRO A 789 -10.68 24.93 16.91
CA PRO A 789 -9.69 24.00 16.41
C PRO A 789 -8.57 24.74 15.68
N LEU A 790 -7.35 24.27 15.90
CA LEU A 790 -6.10 24.83 15.43
C LEU A 790 -5.28 23.68 14.81
N ASN A 791 -5.36 23.57 13.49
CA ASN A 791 -4.71 22.51 12.71
C ASN A 791 -3.26 22.26 13.14
N ALA A 792 -2.91 20.98 13.33
CA ALA A 792 -1.56 20.54 13.68
C ALA A 792 -0.74 20.06 12.46
N ALA A 793 -1.28 20.08 11.24
CA ALA A 793 -0.51 19.78 10.03
C ALA A 793 0.54 20.89 9.79
N MET A 794 1.76 20.65 10.27
CA MET A 794 2.89 21.57 10.25
C MET A 794 4.14 20.88 9.73
N GLY A 795 5.17 21.65 9.36
CA GLY A 795 6.44 21.09 8.95
C GLY A 795 7.17 20.39 10.10
N SER A 796 8.00 19.39 9.76
CA SER A 796 8.72 18.53 10.70
C SER A 796 9.45 19.30 11.81
N GLN A 797 10.15 20.39 11.47
CA GLN A 797 10.88 21.20 12.45
C GLN A 797 10.00 21.76 13.58
N ARG A 798 8.79 22.24 13.25
CA ARG A 798 7.86 22.79 14.26
C ARG A 798 7.26 21.67 15.09
N GLU A 799 6.89 20.57 14.44
CA GLU A 799 6.35 19.40 15.13
C GLU A 799 7.34 18.81 16.12
N THR A 800 8.60 18.60 15.73
CA THR A 800 9.67 18.12 16.62
C THR A 800 9.88 19.03 17.82
N THR A 801 9.77 20.36 17.61
CA THR A 801 9.87 21.34 18.71
C THR A 801 8.71 21.19 19.69
N ILE A 802 7.48 21.05 19.19
CA ILE A 802 6.29 20.81 20.01
C ILE A 802 6.40 19.50 20.78
N ARG A 803 6.80 18.40 20.13
CA ARG A 803 7.02 17.09 20.77
C ARG A 803 8.02 17.18 21.92
N ARG A 804 9.12 17.92 21.74
CA ARG A 804 10.12 18.15 22.80
C ARG A 804 9.56 18.90 24.00
N ILE A 805 8.74 19.94 23.76
CA ILE A 805 8.12 20.73 24.83
C ILE A 805 7.09 19.89 25.61
N LEU A 806 6.30 19.10 24.89
CA LEU A 806 5.16 18.37 25.45
C LEU A 806 5.50 16.97 25.96
N LYS A 807 6.66 16.42 25.54
CA LYS A 807 7.06 15.03 25.78
C LYS A 807 6.02 14.02 25.25
N ILE A 808 5.44 14.31 24.08
CA ILE A 808 4.50 13.42 23.38
C ILE A 808 5.31 12.29 22.70
N PRO A 809 4.93 11.01 22.87
CA PRO A 809 5.61 9.89 22.21
C PRO A 809 5.62 10.01 20.68
N GLU A 810 6.66 9.50 20.03
CA GLU A 810 6.73 9.40 18.56
C GLU A 810 5.59 8.56 17.97
N SER A 811 5.05 7.61 18.76
CA SER A 811 3.88 6.83 18.37
C SER A 811 2.59 7.64 18.27
N GLU A 812 2.51 8.84 18.85
CA GLU A 812 1.29 9.64 18.77
C GLU A 812 1.35 10.63 17.59
N ALA A 813 0.47 10.46 16.61
CA ALA A 813 0.27 11.44 15.54
C ALA A 813 -0.48 12.67 16.08
N LEU A 814 0.00 13.88 15.77
CA LEU A 814 -0.68 15.12 16.17
C LEU A 814 -1.87 15.38 15.25
N ILE A 815 -3.08 15.46 15.81
CA ILE A 815 -4.30 15.68 15.03
C ILE A 815 -4.62 17.18 14.98
N SER A 816 -4.83 17.80 16.14
CA SER A 816 -5.19 19.22 16.21
C SER A 816 -5.06 19.76 17.63
N PHE A 817 -4.67 21.02 17.74
CA PHE A 817 -4.85 21.79 18.98
C PHE A 817 -6.27 22.34 19.05
N ILE A 818 -6.81 22.54 20.25
CA ILE A 818 -8.11 23.18 20.45
C ILE A 818 -7.97 24.21 21.55
N ALA A 819 -8.04 25.49 21.20
CA ALA A 819 -8.18 26.55 22.19
C ALA A 819 -9.58 26.44 22.80
N ILE A 820 -9.68 26.52 24.14
CA ILE A 820 -10.95 26.42 24.86
C ILE A 820 -11.06 27.48 25.96
N GLY A 821 -12.30 27.85 26.31
CA GLY A 821 -12.58 28.76 27.42
C GLY A 821 -14.06 29.14 27.53
N ASN A 822 -14.42 29.74 28.66
CA ASN A 822 -15.71 30.42 28.82
C ASN A 822 -15.72 31.67 27.92
N TYR A 823 -16.86 32.02 27.33
CA TYR A 823 -16.97 33.15 26.41
C TYR A 823 -18.29 33.89 26.60
N ASP A 824 -18.30 35.18 26.26
CA ASP A 824 -19.53 35.96 26.16
C ASP A 824 -20.18 35.68 24.80
N PRO A 825 -21.44 35.22 24.73
CA PRO A 825 -22.13 34.97 23.46
C PRO A 825 -22.21 36.18 22.49
N SER A 826 -21.95 37.39 22.97
CA SER A 826 -21.87 38.61 22.16
C SER A 826 -20.56 38.74 21.37
N VAL A 827 -19.51 37.96 21.67
CA VAL A 827 -18.24 37.99 20.92
C VAL A 827 -18.45 37.68 19.44
N LEU A 828 -17.62 38.28 18.60
CA LEU A 828 -17.68 38.07 17.16
C LEU A 828 -16.92 36.81 16.76
N VAL A 829 -17.46 36.11 15.75
CA VAL A 829 -16.87 34.94 15.12
C VAL A 829 -16.91 35.11 13.60
N ALA A 830 -15.99 34.44 12.90
CA ALA A 830 -15.99 34.42 11.44
C ALA A 830 -17.25 33.72 10.91
N ARG A 831 -17.86 34.26 9.83
CA ARG A 831 -19.05 33.69 9.19
C ARG A 831 -18.79 32.30 8.63
N SER A 832 -17.66 32.12 7.92
CA SER A 832 -17.17 30.84 7.42
C SER A 832 -18.25 30.04 6.68
N LEU A 833 -18.71 30.48 5.50
CA LEU A 833 -19.75 29.85 4.66
C LEU A 833 -19.56 28.31 4.47
N ARG A 834 -20.66 27.55 4.24
CA ARG A 834 -20.64 26.11 3.87
C ARG A 834 -21.22 25.99 2.46
N TYR A 835 -20.79 24.96 1.76
CA TYR A 835 -21.41 24.56 0.50
C TYR A 835 -22.89 24.21 0.70
N PRO A 836 -23.74 24.48 -0.30
CA PRO A 836 -25.02 23.81 -0.46
C PRO A 836 -24.86 22.28 -0.42
N VAL A 837 -25.90 21.56 0.00
CA VAL A 837 -25.84 20.10 0.12
C VAL A 837 -25.61 19.44 -1.23
N GLU A 838 -26.17 20.01 -2.28
CA GLU A 838 -26.12 19.56 -3.67
C GLU A 838 -24.69 19.61 -4.25
N ASP A 839 -23.84 20.50 -3.72
CA ASP A 839 -22.43 20.59 -4.09
C ASP A 839 -21.55 19.58 -3.33
N LEU A 840 -22.07 18.97 -2.27
CA LEU A 840 -21.35 18.02 -1.42
C LEU A 840 -21.81 16.57 -1.64
N LEU A 841 -23.09 16.37 -1.95
CA LEU A 841 -23.73 15.08 -2.13
C LEU A 841 -23.90 14.79 -3.62
N ALA A 842 -23.04 13.93 -4.16
CA ALA A 842 -23.26 13.32 -5.46
C ALA A 842 -24.15 12.08 -5.30
N VAL A 843 -25.37 12.14 -5.84
CA VAL A 843 -26.26 10.97 -5.92
C VAL A 843 -25.99 10.25 -7.22
N HIS A 844 -25.42 9.06 -7.14
CA HIS A 844 -25.22 8.18 -8.28
C HIS A 844 -26.41 7.23 -8.37
N GLU A 845 -27.38 7.56 -9.22
CA GLU A 845 -28.47 6.63 -9.54
C GLU A 845 -27.94 5.51 -10.45
N GLN A 846 -28.33 4.26 -10.20
CA GLN A 846 -27.94 3.14 -11.06
C GLN A 846 -28.56 3.32 -12.46
N GLY A 847 -27.80 3.83 -13.43
CA GLY A 847 -28.25 3.86 -14.84
C GLY A 847 -27.78 5.01 -15.74
N GLY A 848 -26.70 5.74 -15.44
CA GLY A 848 -26.11 6.70 -16.38
C GLY A 848 -24.66 6.33 -16.69
N ASN A 849 -24.37 6.08 -17.96
CA ASN A 849 -23.07 5.67 -18.54
C ASN A 849 -21.82 6.26 -17.88
#